data_AF-A0AAN7Q880-F1
#
_entry.id   AF-A0AAN7Q880-F1
#
_cell.length_a   1.000
_cell.length_b   1.000
_cell.length_c   1.000
_cell.angle_alpha   90.00
_cell.angle_beta   90.00
_cell.angle_gamma   90.00
#
_symmetry.space_group_name_H-M   'P 1'
#
loop_
_entity.id
_entity.type
_entity.pdbx_description
1 polymer ?
#
loop_
_entity_poly.entity_id
_entity_poly.type
_entity_poly.pdbx_seq_one_letter_code
_entity_poly.pdbx_strand_id
1 'polypeptide(L)'
;MTKNSSLRQRFKPSQPKNIFTDSPDSDKYDSQYDSAPLSTSLFFTLLGIMIGVLIAVIVIERQLPPGLKISDQHKYPDRFIAERAYNTLKNLTALGPRVAGSYTNEVLAVNVLKKEIQHIIKNAKDNNVIQLDIQKASGAFQLAFLDGMTNVYKNMQNIVVRIGSRINSPHSLLLNCHFDTVSQSPGASDDGAGCAVMLEMLRVISQSDRILRHNIIFLFNGGEENFMPASHGFITQHKWAKEVRAFINIEACGAGGRELLFQAGPNHPWILETYSEEVPYPYASSMAQEIFQSGLIPGDTDYRIFRDFGNISGLDFAWSSNGYVYHTRFDSIDQIPLGTLQRTGDNILALARGMAMGHQLSNIESHRAGNLVFFDFLGAFVVRWPMVIADIINLSSVILSFYSVYENMKKAFKTDAISNAYYIRKVAQCMGAVIASSLASLLVSVSIALLLNGLGRTMSWYARPLWIFFLYVVPAMLVLMATILYHARTTHKDIKSSAWPTFRLYYDAYQLLWTLSLFVGVILRIRSSFVPLFWTLFPSVGTLLMKYLEHWRGFKWLLLYIGIMGLPFVQSIYLLMGALYLCLPIMGRAGAAYNSEVLIAILITYFFSLLVSYVVPLILLIKSVERVFSLLLGVFLLSIAVLILTPLGFPYSGDPNSPAPQRFMIAHVKRTFHDVNGQIIDQASGYWIADMDINSPHSVDRYVPEVRKAKLVEEDCIKYLYCGLPYLVPVQNFIFKTHWLEGPPIRVKETSKLLLTSRQKISNGERVTVSINGPCHMGIMISPTLGLELKSWSVVEGKPLAAAPLWNNRQTYFIYYGYSGDSVALNFSMDFKIPLQHSGPIMDIGIISHYQFEPLAPEFSEMIEKFPSWTALTYWTSTVETWIF
;
A
#
# COMPACT_ATOMS: atom_id res chain seq x y z
N MET A 1 14.46 -74.25 -52.82
CA MET A 1 15.45 -74.67 -51.81
C MET A 1 15.53 -73.55 -50.79
N THR A 2 14.86 -73.64 -49.63
CA THR A 2 15.37 -74.14 -48.32
C THR A 2 16.60 -73.35 -47.84
N LYS A 3 16.72 -72.83 -46.61
CA LYS A 3 16.15 -73.24 -45.31
C LYS A 3 16.55 -72.21 -44.21
N ASN A 4 15.65 -72.01 -43.24
CA ASN A 4 15.84 -71.94 -41.77
C ASN A 4 16.85 -70.97 -41.13
N SER A 5 16.48 -70.05 -40.24
CA SER A 5 15.79 -70.12 -38.92
C SER A 5 16.72 -70.36 -37.71
N SER A 6 16.44 -69.61 -36.63
CA SER A 6 16.97 -69.63 -35.24
C SER A 6 17.87 -68.43 -34.97
N LEU A 7 17.57 -67.50 -34.05
CA LEU A 7 17.23 -67.66 -32.63
C LEU A 7 16.39 -66.46 -32.14
N ARG A 8 15.10 -66.66 -31.86
CA ARG A 8 14.27 -65.75 -31.06
C ARG A 8 13.12 -66.51 -30.39
N GLN A 9 13.44 -67.30 -29.37
CA GLN A 9 12.46 -67.73 -28.36
C GLN A 9 13.19 -68.03 -27.06
N ARG A 10 12.87 -67.26 -26.00
CA ARG A 10 12.58 -67.79 -24.66
C ARG A 10 11.99 -66.66 -23.81
N PHE A 11 10.98 -67.03 -23.02
CA PHE A 11 10.21 -66.25 -22.05
C PHE A 11 8.95 -65.53 -22.56
N LYS A 12 7.91 -66.34 -22.84
CA LYS A 12 6.50 -65.99 -22.54
C LYS A 12 6.26 -66.17 -21.03
N PRO A 13 5.49 -65.28 -20.39
CA PRO A 13 4.60 -65.67 -19.31
C PRO A 13 3.14 -65.82 -19.81
N SER A 14 2.48 -66.80 -19.21
CA SER A 14 1.13 -67.33 -19.44
C SER A 14 -0.01 -66.32 -19.24
N GLN A 15 -1.03 -66.40 -20.10
CA GLN A 15 -2.36 -65.81 -19.85
C GLN A 15 -3.07 -66.58 -18.72
N PRO A 16 -3.77 -65.90 -17.78
CA PRO A 16 -4.77 -66.54 -16.96
C PRO A 16 -6.08 -66.71 -17.74
N LYS A 17 -6.68 -67.88 -17.62
CA LYS A 17 -8.05 -68.18 -18.08
C LYS A 17 -9.04 -67.38 -17.23
N ASN A 18 -9.84 -66.53 -17.87
CA ASN A 18 -11.09 -66.04 -17.28
C ASN A 18 -12.10 -67.18 -17.26
N ILE A 19 -12.48 -67.61 -16.07
CA ILE A 19 -13.70 -68.36 -15.80
C ILE A 19 -14.65 -67.34 -15.16
N PHE A 20 -15.90 -67.35 -15.61
CA PHE A 20 -17.08 -66.57 -15.19
C PHE A 20 -17.60 -65.53 -16.21
N THR A 21 -18.62 -66.04 -16.92
CA THR A 21 -19.87 -65.42 -17.38
C THR A 21 -19.85 -64.46 -18.57
N ASP A 22 -20.21 -65.03 -19.72
CA ASP A 22 -20.98 -64.40 -20.78
C ASP A 22 -22.28 -63.77 -20.23
N SER A 23 -22.47 -62.48 -20.50
CA SER A 23 -23.78 -61.82 -20.51
C SER A 23 -23.86 -60.96 -21.78
N PRO A 24 -24.86 -61.12 -22.66
CA PRO A 24 -24.87 -60.44 -23.97
C PRO A 24 -25.24 -58.94 -23.95
N ASP A 25 -25.29 -58.29 -22.79
CA ASP A 25 -25.79 -56.92 -22.65
C ASP A 25 -24.72 -55.86 -22.31
N SER A 26 -23.42 -56.19 -22.31
CA SER A 26 -22.35 -55.22 -22.01
C SER A 26 -21.94 -54.31 -23.17
N ASP A 27 -22.35 -54.59 -24.41
CA ASP A 27 -21.79 -53.93 -25.60
C ASP A 27 -22.53 -52.64 -26.03
N LYS A 28 -23.49 -52.14 -25.25
CA LYS A 28 -24.24 -50.92 -25.56
C LYS A 28 -23.88 -49.67 -24.75
N TYR A 29 -22.94 -49.75 -23.80
CA TYR A 29 -22.56 -48.60 -22.96
C TYR A 29 -21.17 -48.01 -23.23
N ASP A 30 -20.44 -48.50 -24.23
CA ASP A 30 -18.99 -48.22 -24.37
C ASP A 30 -18.59 -47.27 -25.51
N SER A 31 -19.50 -46.42 -26.00
CA SER A 31 -19.19 -45.39 -27.03
C SER A 31 -19.52 -43.95 -26.64
N GLN A 32 -20.04 -43.71 -25.43
CA GLN A 32 -20.56 -42.40 -25.02
C GLN A 32 -19.55 -41.48 -24.31
N TYR A 33 -18.31 -41.93 -24.07
CA TYR A 33 -17.27 -41.15 -23.36
C TYR A 33 -16.23 -40.47 -24.26
N ASP A 34 -16.25 -40.72 -25.57
CA ASP A 34 -15.28 -40.17 -26.54
C ASP A 34 -15.69 -38.81 -27.13
N SER A 35 -16.15 -37.87 -26.28
CA SER A 35 -16.38 -36.49 -26.74
C SER A 35 -15.07 -35.69 -26.76
N ALA A 36 -14.67 -35.38 -28.00
CA ALA A 36 -13.43 -34.76 -28.46
C ALA A 36 -12.79 -33.68 -27.55
N PRO A 37 -11.44 -33.63 -27.49
CA PRO A 37 -10.70 -32.57 -26.80
C PRO A 37 -11.00 -31.18 -27.39
N LEU A 38 -10.99 -30.14 -26.55
CA LEU A 38 -11.20 -28.74 -26.91
C LEU A 38 -10.19 -28.33 -28.01
N SER A 39 -10.66 -27.55 -28.99
CA SER A 39 -9.78 -27.05 -30.04
C SER A 39 -8.81 -26.01 -29.47
N THR A 40 -7.59 -25.94 -30.02
CA THR A 40 -6.61 -24.92 -29.62
C THR A 40 -7.15 -23.50 -29.85
N SER A 41 -7.97 -23.30 -30.89
CA SER A 41 -8.63 -22.01 -31.16
C SER A 41 -9.51 -21.58 -29.99
N LEU A 42 -10.24 -22.51 -29.37
CA LEU A 42 -11.15 -22.20 -28.28
C LEU A 42 -10.41 -21.80 -27.00
N PHE A 43 -9.23 -22.37 -26.75
CA PHE A 43 -8.36 -21.94 -25.67
C PHE A 43 -7.80 -20.53 -25.90
N PHE A 44 -7.39 -20.20 -27.13
CA PHE A 44 -7.01 -18.81 -27.46
C PHE A 44 -8.17 -17.84 -27.33
N THR A 45 -9.40 -18.25 -27.69
CA THR A 45 -10.60 -17.45 -27.43
C THR A 45 -10.79 -17.21 -25.93
N LEU A 46 -10.60 -18.22 -25.08
CA LEU A 46 -10.66 -18.06 -23.62
C LEU A 46 -9.62 -17.05 -23.10
N LEU A 47 -8.35 -17.17 -23.53
CA LEU A 47 -7.32 -16.21 -23.15
C LEU A 47 -7.65 -14.80 -23.65
N GLY A 48 -8.18 -14.68 -24.87
CA GLY A 48 -8.67 -13.41 -25.41
C GLY A 48 -9.80 -12.81 -24.57
N ILE A 49 -10.76 -13.63 -24.12
CA ILE A 49 -11.84 -13.20 -23.21
C ILE A 49 -11.25 -12.73 -21.87
N MET A 50 -10.31 -13.46 -21.28
CA MET A 50 -9.66 -13.08 -20.03
C MET A 50 -8.92 -11.74 -20.15
N ILE A 51 -8.20 -11.52 -21.25
CA ILE A 51 -7.55 -10.24 -21.56
C ILE A 51 -8.61 -9.14 -21.77
N GLY A 52 -9.70 -9.45 -22.47
CA GLY A 52 -10.82 -8.53 -22.65
C GLY A 52 -11.48 -8.12 -21.33
N VAL A 53 -11.64 -9.06 -20.39
CA VAL A 53 -12.12 -8.80 -19.02
C VAL A 53 -11.14 -7.93 -18.25
N LEU A 54 -9.83 -8.21 -18.32
CA LEU A 54 -8.81 -7.36 -17.71
C LEU A 54 -8.89 -5.92 -18.23
N ILE A 55 -9.01 -5.74 -19.55
CA ILE A 55 -9.18 -4.42 -20.18
C ILE A 55 -10.48 -3.76 -19.71
N ALA A 56 -11.59 -4.51 -19.66
CA ALA A 56 -12.87 -3.98 -19.20
C ALA A 56 -12.81 -3.51 -17.74
N VAL A 57 -12.16 -4.28 -16.85
CA VAL A 57 -11.94 -3.88 -15.45
C VAL A 57 -11.09 -2.61 -15.37
N ILE A 58 -10.00 -2.50 -16.15
CA ILE A 58 -9.18 -1.28 -16.21
C ILE A 58 -10.02 -0.07 -16.68
N VAL A 59 -10.88 -0.26 -17.69
CA VAL A 59 -11.76 0.81 -18.18
C VAL A 59 -12.76 1.22 -17.12
N ILE A 60 -13.41 0.26 -16.45
CA ILE A 60 -14.37 0.52 -15.36
C ILE A 60 -13.66 1.29 -14.24
N GLU A 61 -12.51 0.83 -13.77
CA GLU A 61 -11.72 1.50 -12.73
C GLU A 61 -11.47 2.98 -13.05
N ARG A 62 -11.13 3.29 -14.30
CA ARG A 62 -10.86 4.66 -14.76
C ARG A 62 -12.11 5.52 -14.95
N GLN A 63 -13.32 4.96 -14.89
CA GLN A 63 -14.54 5.75 -15.01
C GLN A 63 -14.76 6.61 -13.76
N LEU A 64 -14.93 7.91 -13.99
CA LEU A 64 -15.22 8.93 -12.99
C LEU A 64 -16.50 9.67 -13.38
N PRO A 65 -17.28 10.19 -12.41
CA PRO A 65 -18.41 11.06 -12.72
C PRO A 65 -17.91 12.35 -13.41
N PRO A 66 -18.77 13.00 -14.22
CA PRO A 66 -18.42 14.29 -14.82
C PRO A 66 -18.24 15.34 -13.73
N GLY A 67 -17.15 16.09 -13.79
CA GLY A 67 -16.91 17.19 -12.87
C GLY A 67 -17.88 18.35 -13.08
N LEU A 68 -18.72 18.65 -12.08
CA LEU A 68 -19.69 19.73 -12.16
C LEU A 68 -18.99 21.08 -12.16
N LYS A 69 -19.53 22.00 -12.97
CA LYS A 69 -19.07 23.38 -13.10
C LYS A 69 -19.94 24.31 -12.28
N ILE A 70 -19.45 25.52 -12.02
CA ILE A 70 -20.19 26.58 -11.32
C ILE A 70 -21.51 26.89 -12.05
N SER A 71 -21.54 26.80 -13.38
CA SER A 71 -22.76 26.93 -14.18
C SER A 71 -23.85 25.90 -13.84
N ASP A 72 -23.46 24.72 -13.35
CA ASP A 72 -24.38 23.63 -13.02
C ASP A 72 -25.04 23.80 -11.64
N GLN A 73 -24.56 24.75 -10.82
CA GLN A 73 -25.02 24.96 -9.44
C GLN A 73 -26.52 25.25 -9.36
N HIS A 74 -27.09 26.02 -10.29
CA HIS A 74 -28.52 26.31 -10.30
C HIS A 74 -29.38 25.05 -10.52
N LYS A 75 -28.85 24.07 -11.25
CA LYS A 75 -29.50 22.79 -11.51
C LYS A 75 -29.32 21.80 -10.36
N TYR A 76 -28.19 21.88 -9.66
CA TYR A 76 -27.82 20.98 -8.55
C TYR A 76 -27.39 21.75 -7.29
N PRO A 77 -28.29 22.52 -6.65
CA PRO A 77 -27.92 23.47 -5.58
C PRO A 77 -27.36 22.79 -4.31
N ASP A 78 -27.74 21.53 -4.07
CA ASP A 78 -27.34 20.73 -2.90
C ASP A 78 -26.14 19.80 -3.18
N ARG A 79 -25.55 19.84 -4.39
CA ARG A 79 -24.42 18.99 -4.78
C ARG A 79 -23.09 19.72 -4.70
N PHE A 80 -22.04 18.94 -4.59
CA PHE A 80 -20.66 19.39 -4.66
C PHE A 80 -20.32 19.92 -6.06
N ILE A 81 -19.59 21.04 -6.16
CA ILE A 81 -19.14 21.61 -7.43
C ILE A 81 -17.61 21.50 -7.56
N ALA A 82 -17.15 20.55 -8.39
CA ALA A 82 -15.72 20.29 -8.56
C ALA A 82 -14.92 21.47 -9.11
N GLU A 83 -15.47 22.28 -10.02
CA GLU A 83 -14.76 23.46 -10.54
C GLU A 83 -14.42 24.47 -9.42
N ARG A 84 -15.28 24.61 -8.41
CA ARG A 84 -15.00 25.53 -7.30
C ARG A 84 -13.87 25.00 -6.42
N ALA A 85 -13.93 23.71 -6.07
CA ALA A 85 -12.85 23.05 -5.33
C ALA A 85 -11.52 23.16 -6.10
N TYR A 86 -11.53 22.89 -7.42
CA TYR A 86 -10.35 23.04 -8.27
C TYR A 86 -9.76 24.46 -8.24
N ASN A 87 -10.61 25.50 -8.30
CA ASN A 87 -10.15 26.89 -8.24
C ASN A 87 -9.52 27.23 -6.88
N THR A 88 -10.10 26.75 -5.78
CA THR A 88 -9.50 26.90 -4.44
C THR A 88 -8.15 26.19 -4.34
N LEU A 89 -8.08 24.96 -4.85
CA LEU A 89 -6.86 24.17 -4.90
C LEU A 89 -5.77 24.87 -5.70
N LYS A 90 -6.13 25.43 -6.86
CA LYS A 90 -5.21 26.22 -7.70
C LYS A 90 -4.63 27.41 -6.94
N ASN A 91 -5.42 28.11 -6.14
CA ASN A 91 -4.93 29.23 -5.33
C ASN A 91 -3.99 28.78 -4.22
N LEU A 92 -4.28 27.64 -3.57
CA LEU A 92 -3.44 27.09 -2.50
C LEU A 92 -2.09 26.59 -3.04
N THR A 93 -2.11 25.87 -4.16
CA THR A 93 -0.91 25.30 -4.79
C THR A 93 -0.03 26.33 -5.48
N ALA A 94 -0.60 27.46 -5.93
CA ALA A 94 0.16 28.58 -6.47
C ALA A 94 1.15 29.21 -5.47
N LEU A 95 1.00 28.92 -4.17
CA LEU A 95 1.94 29.33 -3.14
C LEU A 95 3.27 28.55 -3.19
N GLY A 96 3.32 27.43 -3.92
CA GLY A 96 4.42 26.47 -3.86
C GLY A 96 4.33 25.57 -2.62
N PRO A 97 5.44 24.90 -2.24
CA PRO A 97 5.50 24.03 -1.07
C PRO A 97 5.11 24.76 0.22
N ARG A 98 4.27 24.12 1.04
CA ARG A 98 3.76 24.62 2.32
C ARG A 98 4.30 23.77 3.46
N VAL A 99 5.62 23.64 3.53
CA VAL A 99 6.26 22.87 4.61
C VAL A 99 5.94 23.50 5.96
N ALA A 100 5.50 22.71 6.93
CA ALA A 100 5.18 23.18 8.28
C ALA A 100 6.37 23.94 8.90
N GLY A 101 6.11 25.07 9.56
CA GLY A 101 7.15 26.00 10.02
C GLY A 101 7.61 27.04 9.00
N SER A 102 7.31 26.89 7.70
CA SER A 102 7.59 27.91 6.68
C SER A 102 6.61 29.08 6.74
N TYR A 103 7.04 30.26 6.26
CA TYR A 103 6.13 31.41 6.09
C TYR A 103 4.94 31.08 5.15
N THR A 104 5.19 30.25 4.13
CA THR A 104 4.16 29.81 3.18
C THR A 104 3.07 29.00 3.88
N ASN A 105 3.42 28.06 4.77
CA ASN A 105 2.45 27.28 5.53
C ASN A 105 1.76 28.12 6.61
N GLU A 106 2.55 28.74 7.47
CA GLU A 106 2.07 29.34 8.73
C GLU A 106 1.30 30.65 8.54
N VAL A 107 1.48 31.32 7.39
CA VAL A 107 0.88 32.62 7.12
C VAL A 107 0.11 32.62 5.81
N LEU A 108 0.74 32.28 4.68
CA LEU A 108 0.10 32.44 3.36
C LEU A 108 -1.04 31.44 3.16
N ALA A 109 -0.80 30.15 3.40
CA ALA A 109 -1.81 29.10 3.29
C ALA A 109 -2.96 29.35 4.28
N VAL A 110 -2.64 29.67 5.53
CA VAL A 110 -3.63 30.03 6.55
C VAL A 110 -4.50 31.19 6.10
N ASN A 111 -3.92 32.24 5.51
CA ASN A 111 -4.68 33.38 5.01
C ASN A 111 -5.60 33.03 3.83
N VAL A 112 -5.15 32.19 2.90
CA VAL A 112 -5.99 31.70 1.78
C VAL A 112 -7.20 30.94 2.32
N LEU A 113 -6.98 29.94 3.17
CA LEU A 113 -8.05 29.12 3.74
C LEU A 113 -9.01 29.95 4.59
N LYS A 114 -8.47 30.81 5.47
CA LYS A 114 -9.26 31.70 6.32
C LYS A 114 -10.14 32.65 5.51
N LYS A 115 -9.63 33.20 4.42
CA LYS A 115 -10.39 34.11 3.54
C LYS A 115 -11.57 33.37 2.89
N GLU A 116 -11.37 32.17 2.38
CA GLU A 116 -12.44 31.35 1.82
C GLU A 116 -13.48 30.97 2.87
N ILE A 117 -13.06 30.56 4.07
CA ILE A 117 -13.97 30.25 5.19
C ILE A 117 -14.79 31.47 5.60
N GLN A 118 -14.17 32.65 5.73
CA GLN A 118 -14.88 33.89 6.05
C GLN A 118 -15.88 34.27 4.97
N HIS A 119 -15.54 34.05 3.69
CA HIS A 119 -16.48 34.23 2.59
C HIS A 119 -17.67 33.28 2.70
N ILE A 120 -17.45 32.02 3.07
CA ILE A 120 -18.53 31.04 3.30
C ILE A 120 -19.42 31.49 4.47
N ILE A 121 -18.83 31.86 5.61
CA ILE A 121 -19.56 32.34 6.80
C ILE A 121 -20.47 33.52 6.46
N LYS A 122 -19.97 34.49 5.67
CA LYS A 122 -20.73 35.68 5.27
C LYS A 122 -21.96 35.34 4.41
N ASN A 123 -21.92 34.25 3.65
CA ASN A 123 -22.97 33.83 2.72
C ASN A 123 -23.78 32.63 3.24
N ALA A 124 -23.61 32.24 4.51
CA ALA A 124 -24.34 31.15 5.13
C ALA A 124 -25.80 31.55 5.38
N LYS A 125 -26.70 30.57 5.33
CA LYS A 125 -28.11 30.76 5.71
C LYS A 125 -28.27 30.85 7.24
N ASP A 126 -29.29 31.57 7.68
CA ASP A 126 -29.56 31.90 9.10
C ASP A 126 -29.81 30.69 10.03
N ASN A 127 -30.15 29.54 9.46
CA ASN A 127 -30.35 28.28 10.18
C ASN A 127 -29.03 27.59 10.56
N ASN A 128 -27.91 27.96 9.91
CA ASN A 128 -26.59 27.42 10.14
C ASN A 128 -25.76 28.34 11.05
N VAL A 129 -25.18 27.79 12.11
CA VAL A 129 -24.29 28.48 13.03
C VAL A 129 -22.87 28.01 12.76
N ILE A 130 -22.01 28.91 12.29
CA ILE A 130 -20.61 28.60 11.94
C ILE A 130 -19.66 29.34 12.88
N GLN A 131 -18.72 28.61 13.47
CA GLN A 131 -17.68 29.13 14.35
C GLN A 131 -16.31 28.77 13.79
N LEU A 132 -15.40 29.74 13.75
CA LEU A 132 -14.02 29.58 13.30
C LEU A 132 -13.07 29.78 14.49
N ASP A 133 -12.10 28.89 14.64
CA ASP A 133 -10.99 29.00 15.58
C ASP A 133 -9.66 28.73 14.87
N ILE A 134 -8.62 29.49 15.24
CA ILE A 134 -7.25 29.27 14.76
C ILE A 134 -6.44 28.79 15.95
N GLN A 135 -6.19 27.49 16.00
CA GLN A 135 -5.51 26.85 17.12
C GLN A 135 -4.00 26.93 16.93
N LYS A 136 -3.27 27.19 18.01
CA LYS A 136 -1.84 26.90 18.15
C LYS A 136 -1.65 25.88 19.25
N ALA A 137 -1.05 24.73 18.93
CA ALA A 137 -0.87 23.63 19.86
C ALA A 137 0.62 23.30 20.05
N SER A 138 0.95 22.83 21.25
CA SER A 138 2.29 22.36 21.60
C SER A 138 2.15 21.04 22.35
N GLY A 139 3.03 20.09 22.10
CA GLY A 139 2.92 18.78 22.72
C GLY A 139 4.04 17.84 22.33
N ALA A 140 3.93 16.60 22.79
CA ALA A 140 4.84 15.53 22.42
C ALA A 140 4.13 14.18 22.54
N PHE A 141 4.50 13.23 21.69
CA PHE A 141 3.97 11.88 21.69
C PHE A 141 4.94 10.89 21.05
N GLN A 142 4.74 9.61 21.34
CA GLN A 142 5.58 8.54 20.83
C GLN A 142 4.94 7.90 19.59
N LEU A 143 5.77 7.63 18.59
CA LEU A 143 5.41 6.95 17.35
C LEU A 143 6.31 5.73 17.18
N ALA A 144 5.74 4.53 17.33
CA ALA A 144 6.46 3.26 17.08
C ALA A 144 6.70 2.94 15.60
N PHE A 145 6.20 3.79 14.70
CA PHE A 145 6.38 3.71 13.25
C PHE A 145 7.77 4.24 12.85
N LEU A 146 8.29 3.83 11.68
CA LEU A 146 9.61 4.22 11.15
C LEU A 146 10.77 4.01 12.14
N ASP A 147 10.92 2.78 12.61
CA ASP A 147 11.90 2.38 13.63
C ASP A 147 11.72 3.00 15.03
N GLY A 148 10.74 3.89 15.22
CA GLY A 148 10.37 4.41 16.54
C GLY A 148 11.00 5.77 16.86
N MET A 149 10.16 6.76 17.19
CA MET A 149 10.60 8.10 17.56
C MET A 149 9.65 8.78 18.55
N THR A 150 10.14 9.84 19.19
CA THR A 150 9.30 10.79 19.92
C THR A 150 9.15 12.06 19.09
N ASN A 151 7.92 12.38 18.71
CA ASN A 151 7.61 13.63 18.03
C ASN A 151 7.32 14.70 19.09
N VAL A 152 8.00 15.84 19.01
CA VAL A 152 7.86 16.99 19.89
C VAL A 152 7.59 18.21 19.03
N TYR A 153 6.55 18.97 19.37
CA TYR A 153 6.17 20.11 18.57
C TYR A 153 5.79 21.33 19.41
N LYS A 154 6.03 22.52 18.84
CA LYS A 154 5.64 23.81 19.41
C LYS A 154 4.88 24.67 18.42
N ASN A 155 3.81 25.28 18.91
CA ASN A 155 2.99 26.27 18.21
C ASN A 155 2.43 25.82 16.84
N MET A 156 2.27 24.51 16.61
CA MET A 156 1.67 23.96 15.37
C MET A 156 0.27 24.52 15.17
N GLN A 157 -0.05 24.94 13.95
CA GLN A 157 -1.29 25.63 13.64
C GLN A 157 -2.36 24.70 13.04
N ASN A 158 -3.60 24.88 13.49
CA ASN A 158 -4.80 24.32 12.85
C ASN A 158 -5.82 25.42 12.55
N ILE A 159 -6.60 25.22 11.50
CA ILE A 159 -7.83 25.98 11.24
C ILE A 159 -9.01 25.06 11.51
N VAL A 160 -9.83 25.42 12.49
CA VAL A 160 -10.94 24.60 12.95
C VAL A 160 -12.25 25.33 12.69
N VAL A 161 -13.15 24.73 11.93
CA VAL A 161 -14.47 25.29 11.63
C VAL A 161 -15.55 24.34 12.14
N ARG A 162 -16.41 24.81 13.04
CA ARG A 162 -17.57 24.07 13.52
C ARG A 162 -18.84 24.65 12.91
N ILE A 163 -19.61 23.82 12.20
CA ILE A 163 -20.93 24.15 11.68
C ILE A 163 -21.99 23.28 12.36
N GLY A 164 -23.04 23.91 12.87
CA GLY A 164 -24.20 23.24 13.45
C GLY A 164 -25.48 24.00 13.13
N SER A 165 -26.59 23.57 13.70
CA SER A 165 -27.84 24.32 13.64
C SER A 165 -28.03 25.18 14.91
N ARG A 166 -29.11 25.96 14.96
CA ARG A 166 -29.53 26.66 16.20
C ARG A 166 -29.93 25.70 17.33
N ILE A 167 -30.19 24.42 17.01
CA ILE A 167 -30.43 23.38 17.99
C ILE A 167 -29.06 22.91 18.49
N ASN A 168 -28.74 23.21 19.75
CA ASN A 168 -27.44 22.88 20.30
C ASN A 168 -27.26 21.35 20.42
N SER A 169 -26.24 20.82 19.74
CA SER A 169 -25.81 19.43 19.87
C SER A 169 -24.46 19.35 20.60
N PRO A 170 -24.31 18.48 21.62
CA PRO A 170 -23.01 18.22 22.26
C PRO A 170 -22.14 17.22 21.48
N HIS A 171 -22.63 16.75 20.33
CA HIS A 171 -21.97 15.74 19.49
C HIS A 171 -21.62 16.32 18.13
N SER A 172 -20.45 15.91 17.63
CA SER A 172 -19.86 16.38 16.39
C SER A 172 -19.24 15.24 15.59
N LEU A 173 -19.37 15.30 14.27
CA LEU A 173 -18.58 14.53 13.30
C LEU A 173 -17.33 15.35 12.95
N LEU A 174 -16.15 14.75 12.96
CA LEU A 174 -14.92 15.39 12.51
C LEU A 174 -14.62 15.03 11.04
N LEU A 175 -14.33 16.02 10.22
CA LEU A 175 -13.72 15.88 8.90
C LEU A 175 -12.30 16.44 8.97
N ASN A 176 -11.30 15.66 8.59
CA ASN A 176 -9.89 16.05 8.63
C ASN A 176 -9.25 15.97 7.23
N CYS A 177 -8.39 16.95 6.97
CA CYS A 177 -7.46 17.06 5.85
C CYS A 177 -6.25 17.88 6.32
N HIS A 178 -5.12 17.80 5.62
CA HIS A 178 -3.94 18.62 5.93
C HIS A 178 -3.57 19.56 4.79
N PHE A 179 -3.08 20.76 5.13
CA PHE A 179 -2.72 21.79 4.14
C PHE A 179 -1.21 21.99 3.98
N ASP A 180 -0.41 21.43 4.88
CA ASP A 180 1.04 21.41 4.77
C ASP A 180 1.51 20.40 3.72
N THR A 181 2.78 20.47 3.34
CA THR A 181 3.37 19.59 2.32
C THR A 181 4.78 19.16 2.72
N VAL A 182 5.29 18.08 2.12
CA VAL A 182 6.74 17.86 2.06
C VAL A 182 7.48 18.93 1.26
N SER A 183 8.80 18.99 1.44
CA SER A 183 9.70 19.87 0.69
C SER A 183 9.66 19.57 -0.82
N GLN A 184 9.79 20.61 -1.64
CA GLN A 184 9.76 20.57 -3.12
C GLN A 184 8.44 20.08 -3.76
N SER A 185 7.44 19.65 -3.00
CA SER A 185 6.13 19.28 -3.50
C SER A 185 5.15 20.46 -3.45
N PRO A 186 4.42 20.78 -4.54
CA PRO A 186 3.29 21.70 -4.48
C PRO A 186 2.11 21.15 -3.65
N GLY A 187 2.07 19.85 -3.33
CA GLY A 187 1.04 19.21 -2.50
C GLY A 187 -0.37 19.39 -3.03
N ALA A 188 -0.57 19.18 -4.34
CA ALA A 188 -1.87 19.38 -4.95
C ALA A 188 -2.84 18.26 -4.58
N SER A 189 -2.40 17.01 -4.68
CA SER A 189 -3.21 15.87 -4.22
C SER A 189 -3.05 15.64 -2.73
N ASP A 190 -1.86 15.91 -2.19
CA ASP A 190 -1.42 15.57 -0.84
C ASP A 190 -1.13 16.84 0.00
N ASP A 191 -2.05 17.31 0.84
CA ASP A 191 -3.51 17.07 0.80
C ASP A 191 -4.29 18.36 0.51
N GLY A 192 -3.74 19.17 -0.39
CA GLY A 192 -4.43 20.37 -0.88
C GLY A 192 -5.83 20.04 -1.44
N ALA A 193 -5.99 18.88 -2.08
CA ALA A 193 -7.25 18.43 -2.64
C ALA A 193 -8.30 18.13 -1.56
N GLY A 194 -7.94 17.45 -0.47
CA GLY A 194 -8.82 17.23 0.68
C GLY A 194 -9.28 18.55 1.29
N CYS A 195 -8.37 19.51 1.45
CA CYS A 195 -8.71 20.87 1.88
C CYS A 195 -9.74 21.55 0.94
N ALA A 196 -9.53 21.46 -0.37
CA ALA A 196 -10.44 22.05 -1.35
C ALA A 196 -11.82 21.37 -1.35
N VAL A 197 -11.86 20.05 -1.20
CA VAL A 197 -13.09 19.27 -1.07
C VAL A 197 -13.85 19.71 0.19
N MET A 198 -13.17 19.80 1.34
CA MET A 198 -13.76 20.21 2.61
C MET A 198 -14.32 21.63 2.58
N LEU A 199 -13.63 22.58 1.93
CA LEU A 199 -14.13 23.95 1.77
C LEU A 199 -15.40 24.02 0.92
N GLU A 200 -15.46 23.30 -0.20
CA GLU A 200 -16.67 23.26 -1.02
C GLU A 200 -17.83 22.54 -0.31
N MET A 201 -17.55 21.47 0.45
CA MET A 201 -18.54 20.83 1.32
C MET A 201 -19.09 21.80 2.37
N LEU A 202 -18.22 22.54 3.08
CA LEU A 202 -18.63 23.55 4.05
C LEU A 202 -19.54 24.60 3.40
N ARG A 203 -19.20 25.07 2.18
CA ARG A 203 -20.05 25.99 1.42
C ARG A 203 -21.42 25.37 1.13
N VAL A 204 -21.46 24.16 0.58
CA VAL A 204 -22.72 23.46 0.24
C VAL A 204 -23.61 23.27 1.47
N ILE A 205 -23.03 22.87 2.60
CA ILE A 205 -23.78 22.67 3.86
C ILE A 205 -24.29 24.02 4.40
N SER A 206 -23.45 25.06 4.41
CA SER A 206 -23.82 26.40 4.92
C SER A 206 -24.96 27.07 4.16
N GLN A 207 -25.18 26.68 2.90
CA GLN A 207 -26.23 27.21 2.03
C GLN A 207 -27.46 26.30 1.94
N SER A 208 -27.45 25.15 2.61
CA SER A 208 -28.57 24.21 2.61
C SER A 208 -29.62 24.60 3.66
N ASP A 209 -30.89 24.37 3.35
CA ASP A 209 -31.99 24.55 4.31
C ASP A 209 -32.11 23.36 5.29
N ARG A 210 -31.35 22.29 5.05
CA ARG A 210 -31.36 21.08 5.88
C ARG A 210 -30.79 21.39 7.27
N ILE A 211 -31.61 21.14 8.30
CA ILE A 211 -31.21 21.35 9.70
C ILE A 211 -30.37 20.16 10.16
N LEU A 212 -29.09 20.40 10.46
CA LEU A 212 -28.20 19.39 11.04
C LEU A 212 -28.63 19.01 12.46
N ARG A 213 -28.70 17.70 12.73
CA ARG A 213 -28.95 17.16 14.07
C ARG A 213 -27.72 17.24 14.96
N HIS A 214 -26.55 16.97 14.40
CA HIS A 214 -25.26 17.04 15.06
C HIS A 214 -24.31 17.97 14.31
N ASN A 215 -23.31 18.52 14.98
CA ASN A 215 -22.39 19.45 14.34
C ASN A 215 -21.41 18.70 13.44
N ILE A 216 -20.80 19.42 12.51
CA ILE A 216 -19.65 18.95 11.73
C ILE A 216 -18.49 19.88 12.05
N ILE A 217 -17.34 19.31 12.41
CA ILE A 217 -16.09 20.03 12.61
C ILE A 217 -15.21 19.73 11.41
N PHE A 218 -14.81 20.77 10.69
CA PHE A 218 -13.81 20.72 9.64
C PHE A 218 -12.47 21.13 10.25
N LEU A 219 -11.51 20.21 10.24
CA LEU A 219 -10.14 20.42 10.69
C LEU A 219 -9.23 20.47 9.46
N PHE A 220 -8.70 21.66 9.19
CA PHE A 220 -7.60 21.84 8.26
C PHE A 220 -6.34 21.89 9.10
N ASN A 221 -5.60 20.79 9.14
CA ASN A 221 -4.41 20.66 9.97
C ASN A 221 -3.16 21.10 9.20
N GLY A 222 -2.22 21.76 9.90
CA GLY A 222 -1.08 22.43 9.26
C GLY A 222 0.25 21.75 9.50
N GLY A 223 0.27 20.45 9.79
CA GLY A 223 1.47 19.76 10.18
C GLY A 223 1.29 18.25 10.22
N GLU A 224 0.67 17.66 9.19
CA GLU A 224 0.66 16.20 9.02
C GLU A 224 2.06 15.69 8.64
N GLU A 225 2.73 16.37 7.72
CA GLU A 225 3.99 15.91 7.10
C GLU A 225 5.19 16.03 8.05
N ASN A 226 4.95 16.66 9.20
CA ASN A 226 5.80 16.63 10.38
C ASN A 226 5.48 15.45 11.32
N PHE A 227 4.86 14.39 10.79
CA PHE A 227 4.41 13.18 11.49
C PHE A 227 3.24 13.43 12.46
N MET A 228 2.18 14.07 11.95
CA MET A 228 0.87 14.31 12.56
C MET A 228 0.81 15.13 13.88
N PRO A 229 1.72 16.07 14.20
CA PRO A 229 1.61 16.87 15.42
C PRO A 229 0.37 17.77 15.47
N ALA A 230 -0.12 18.25 14.33
CA ALA A 230 -1.21 19.21 14.28
C ALA A 230 -2.56 18.56 14.67
N SER A 231 -2.87 17.38 14.13
CA SER A 231 -4.04 16.59 14.55
C SER A 231 -3.93 16.12 16.00
N HIS A 232 -2.72 15.79 16.48
CA HIS A 232 -2.50 15.45 17.89
C HIS A 232 -2.84 16.64 18.79
N GLY A 233 -2.37 17.83 18.41
CA GLY A 233 -2.70 19.07 19.09
C GLY A 233 -4.21 19.35 19.12
N PHE A 234 -4.93 19.05 18.04
CA PHE A 234 -6.39 19.18 18.02
C PHE A 234 -7.05 18.22 19.01
N ILE A 235 -6.85 16.90 18.84
CA ILE A 235 -7.65 15.90 19.56
C ILE A 235 -7.39 15.91 21.07
N THR A 236 -6.18 16.28 21.49
CA THR A 236 -5.78 16.28 22.91
C THR A 236 -6.07 17.58 23.65
N GLN A 237 -6.14 18.73 22.95
CA GLN A 237 -6.16 20.05 23.59
C GLN A 237 -7.34 20.94 23.17
N HIS A 238 -7.91 20.75 21.98
CA HIS A 238 -8.92 21.67 21.45
C HIS A 238 -10.24 21.55 22.21
N LYS A 239 -10.89 22.69 22.48
CA LYS A 239 -12.15 22.75 23.25
C LYS A 239 -13.29 21.91 22.64
N TRP A 240 -13.34 21.81 21.31
CA TRP A 240 -14.34 21.01 20.58
C TRP A 240 -13.96 19.54 20.40
N ALA A 241 -12.74 19.12 20.75
CA ALA A 241 -12.32 17.71 20.59
C ALA A 241 -13.22 16.75 21.38
N LYS A 242 -13.70 17.16 22.55
CA LYS A 242 -14.61 16.38 23.41
C LYS A 242 -16.00 16.15 22.80
N GLU A 243 -16.39 16.94 21.80
CA GLU A 243 -17.66 16.76 21.08
C GLU A 243 -17.58 15.66 20.01
N VAL A 244 -16.37 15.31 19.56
CA VAL A 244 -16.18 14.36 18.46
C VAL A 244 -16.64 12.96 18.88
N ARG A 245 -17.43 12.31 18.02
CA ARG A 245 -17.95 10.94 18.24
C ARG A 245 -17.57 9.96 17.13
N ALA A 246 -17.28 10.47 15.95
CA ALA A 246 -16.72 9.75 14.82
C ALA A 246 -15.93 10.73 13.95
N PHE A 247 -15.08 10.23 13.06
CA PHE A 247 -14.34 11.06 12.12
C PHE A 247 -14.24 10.46 10.72
N ILE A 248 -13.98 11.31 9.74
CA ILE A 248 -13.60 10.96 8.37
C ILE A 248 -12.30 11.68 8.07
N ASN A 249 -11.28 10.92 7.70
CA ASN A 249 -9.99 11.43 7.25
C ASN A 249 -9.91 11.31 5.71
N ILE A 250 -9.43 12.37 5.05
CA ILE A 250 -9.20 12.42 3.61
C ILE A 250 -7.70 12.56 3.41
N GLU A 251 -7.17 11.77 2.50
CA GLU A 251 -5.74 11.63 2.26
C GLU A 251 -5.43 11.31 0.79
N ALA A 252 -4.16 11.38 0.41
CA ALA A 252 -3.70 10.99 -0.91
C ALA A 252 -2.28 10.43 -0.91
N CYS A 253 -2.13 9.20 -1.41
CA CYS A 253 -0.82 8.63 -1.80
C CYS A 253 -0.63 8.60 -3.33
N GLY A 254 -1.45 9.35 -4.06
CA GLY A 254 -1.44 9.52 -5.51
C GLY A 254 -2.42 10.59 -6.00
N ALA A 255 -2.24 11.07 -7.22
CA ALA A 255 -2.96 12.23 -7.76
C ALA A 255 -4.32 11.93 -8.39
N GLY A 256 -5.07 10.97 -7.85
CA GLY A 256 -6.51 10.88 -8.12
C GLY A 256 -7.07 9.46 -8.27
N GLY A 257 -7.93 9.28 -9.28
CA GLY A 257 -8.73 8.07 -9.43
C GLY A 257 -9.92 8.06 -8.48
N ARG A 258 -10.23 6.89 -7.92
CA ARG A 258 -11.29 6.68 -6.93
C ARG A 258 -10.67 6.69 -5.53
N GLU A 259 -11.27 7.40 -4.58
CA GLU A 259 -10.86 7.33 -3.17
C GLU A 259 -11.18 5.97 -2.55
N LEU A 260 -10.14 5.25 -2.12
CA LEU A 260 -10.26 3.96 -1.49
C LEU A 260 -10.52 4.15 0.00
N LEU A 261 -11.60 3.55 0.53
CA LEU A 261 -11.74 3.33 1.96
C LEU A 261 -10.80 2.19 2.38
N PHE A 262 -9.67 2.55 2.99
CA PHE A 262 -8.62 1.61 3.36
C PHE A 262 -8.49 1.42 4.87
N GLN A 263 -9.09 2.27 5.71
CA GLN A 263 -9.22 1.98 7.15
C GLN A 263 -10.62 2.30 7.67
N ALA A 264 -11.17 1.38 8.45
CA ALA A 264 -12.38 1.59 9.22
C ALA A 264 -12.13 1.25 10.70
N GLY A 265 -12.48 2.21 11.57
CA GLY A 265 -12.28 2.20 13.01
C GLY A 265 -13.00 1.05 13.70
N PRO A 266 -12.37 0.42 14.71
CA PRO A 266 -12.82 -0.87 15.19
C PRO A 266 -14.15 -0.75 15.95
N ASN A 267 -14.94 -1.81 15.91
CA ASN A 267 -16.12 -2.02 16.75
C ASN A 267 -17.36 -1.14 16.51
N HIS A 268 -17.33 -0.15 15.60
CA HIS A 268 -18.48 0.71 15.30
C HIS A 268 -19.01 0.47 13.87
N PRO A 269 -19.68 -0.67 13.62
CA PRO A 269 -20.14 -1.07 12.28
C PRO A 269 -21.05 -0.03 11.63
N TRP A 270 -21.87 0.67 12.42
CA TRP A 270 -22.83 1.67 11.93
C TRP A 270 -22.21 2.74 11.01
N ILE A 271 -20.92 3.06 11.19
CA ILE A 271 -20.19 4.01 10.36
C ILE A 271 -20.09 3.47 8.92
N LEU A 272 -19.75 2.19 8.77
CA LEU A 272 -19.66 1.54 7.48
C LEU A 272 -21.04 1.19 6.90
N GLU A 273 -22.04 0.96 7.76
CA GLU A 273 -23.43 0.81 7.31
C GLU A 273 -23.92 2.09 6.65
N THR A 274 -23.68 3.23 7.30
CA THR A 274 -23.97 4.56 6.74
C THR A 274 -23.21 4.77 5.43
N TYR A 275 -21.92 4.40 5.37
CA TYR A 275 -21.15 4.43 4.12
C TYR A 275 -21.82 3.63 3.01
N SER A 276 -22.22 2.39 3.28
CA SER A 276 -22.85 1.53 2.27
C SER A 276 -24.22 2.02 1.79
N GLU A 277 -24.94 2.79 2.62
CA GLU A 277 -26.30 3.25 2.36
C GLU A 277 -26.34 4.62 1.68
N GLU A 278 -25.40 5.50 2.03
CA GLU A 278 -25.42 6.91 1.62
C GLU A 278 -24.48 7.22 0.44
N VAL A 279 -23.40 6.46 0.28
CA VAL A 279 -22.34 6.80 -0.69
C VAL A 279 -22.72 6.39 -2.11
N PRO A 280 -22.79 7.33 -3.08
CA PRO A 280 -23.25 7.04 -4.43
C PRO A 280 -22.24 6.23 -5.26
N TYR A 281 -20.96 6.34 -4.96
CA TYR A 281 -19.92 5.62 -5.69
C TYR A 281 -18.96 4.92 -4.72
N PRO A 282 -19.25 3.70 -4.22
CA PRO A 282 -18.38 3.05 -3.26
C PRO A 282 -17.04 2.60 -3.87
N TYR A 283 -16.00 2.56 -3.05
CA TYR A 283 -14.72 1.89 -3.30
C TYR A 283 -14.07 1.58 -1.96
N ALA A 284 -14.15 0.32 -1.52
CA ALA A 284 -13.83 -0.07 -0.15
C ALA A 284 -13.33 -1.51 -0.10
N SER A 285 -12.34 -1.79 0.73
CA SER A 285 -11.80 -3.14 0.85
C SER A 285 -11.19 -3.41 2.22
N SER A 286 -11.74 -4.41 2.93
CA SER A 286 -11.14 -4.90 4.18
C SER A 286 -9.78 -5.58 3.94
N MET A 287 -9.49 -6.02 2.71
CA MET A 287 -8.15 -6.48 2.34
C MET A 287 -7.15 -5.33 2.35
N ALA A 288 -7.51 -4.16 1.81
CA ALA A 288 -6.65 -2.98 1.87
C ALA A 288 -6.37 -2.58 3.32
N GLN A 289 -7.40 -2.66 4.17
CA GLN A 289 -7.25 -2.43 5.62
C GLN A 289 -6.29 -3.40 6.29
N GLU A 290 -6.38 -4.70 5.99
CA GLU A 290 -5.48 -5.69 6.58
C GLU A 290 -4.03 -5.52 6.10
N ILE A 291 -3.81 -5.18 4.83
CA ILE A 291 -2.48 -4.93 4.28
C ILE A 291 -1.85 -3.67 4.92
N PHE A 292 -2.64 -2.61 5.11
CA PHE A 292 -2.14 -1.41 5.78
C PHE A 292 -1.82 -1.68 7.26
N GLN A 293 -2.73 -2.37 7.96
CA GLN A 293 -2.55 -2.71 9.38
C GLN A 293 -1.44 -3.72 9.65
N SER A 294 -0.99 -4.49 8.65
CA SER A 294 0.13 -5.42 8.82
C SER A 294 1.50 -4.73 8.86
N GLY A 295 1.57 -3.43 8.58
CA GLY A 295 2.83 -2.67 8.52
C GLY A 295 3.68 -2.96 7.29
N LEU A 296 3.13 -3.64 6.27
CA LEU A 296 3.83 -3.87 5.00
C LEU A 296 3.98 -2.57 4.20
N ILE A 297 3.04 -1.65 4.36
CA ILE A 297 3.13 -0.30 3.82
C ILE A 297 3.70 0.57 4.95
N PRO A 298 4.91 1.12 4.81
CA PRO A 298 5.50 1.98 5.82
C PRO A 298 4.90 3.39 5.70
N GLY A 299 3.65 3.56 6.14
CA GLY A 299 2.93 4.83 6.19
C GLY A 299 1.94 4.85 7.35
N ASP A 300 1.53 6.05 7.76
CA ASP A 300 0.45 6.30 8.72
C ASP A 300 -0.21 7.62 8.35
N THR A 301 -1.36 7.92 8.95
CA THR A 301 -2.11 9.17 8.68
C THR A 301 -2.67 9.73 9.99
N ASP A 302 -3.23 10.93 9.94
CA ASP A 302 -3.98 11.53 11.05
C ASP A 302 -5.08 10.61 11.63
N TYR A 303 -5.59 9.64 10.86
CA TYR A 303 -6.52 8.61 11.35
C TYR A 303 -6.00 7.95 12.63
N ARG A 304 -4.70 7.62 12.67
CA ARG A 304 -4.10 7.00 13.84
C ARG A 304 -4.18 7.90 15.04
N ILE A 305 -3.98 9.20 14.86
CA ILE A 305 -3.98 10.14 15.97
C ILE A 305 -5.35 10.18 16.63
N PHE A 306 -6.42 10.25 15.84
CA PHE A 306 -7.79 10.23 16.36
C PHE A 306 -8.15 8.88 16.99
N ARG A 307 -7.65 7.76 16.43
CA ARG A 307 -7.85 6.41 16.98
C ARG A 307 -7.11 6.22 18.31
N ASP A 308 -5.82 6.49 18.36
CA ASP A 308 -4.94 6.12 19.48
C ASP A 308 -4.99 7.15 20.62
N PHE A 309 -5.05 8.44 20.30
CA PHE A 309 -5.03 9.52 21.29
C PHE A 309 -6.42 10.11 21.56
N GLY A 310 -7.35 9.98 20.61
CA GLY A 310 -8.76 10.34 20.80
C GLY A 310 -9.64 9.20 21.28
N ASN A 311 -9.23 7.94 21.08
CA ASN A 311 -10.08 6.75 21.24
C ASN A 311 -11.39 6.86 20.46
N ILE A 312 -11.33 7.41 19.24
CA ILE A 312 -12.46 7.61 18.35
C ILE A 312 -12.37 6.65 17.17
N SER A 313 -13.50 6.14 16.70
CA SER A 313 -13.56 5.37 15.45
C SER A 313 -13.98 6.24 14.28
N GLY A 314 -13.38 5.99 13.12
CA GLY A 314 -13.64 6.76 11.91
C GLY A 314 -13.36 5.98 10.64
N LEU A 315 -13.32 6.69 9.53
CA LEU A 315 -13.00 6.17 8.21
C LEU A 315 -11.79 6.92 7.64
N ASP A 316 -10.92 6.21 6.93
CA ASP A 316 -9.77 6.79 6.23
C ASP A 316 -9.87 6.51 4.73
N PHE A 317 -9.80 7.58 3.94
CA PHE A 317 -9.94 7.56 2.50
C PHE A 317 -8.69 8.09 1.84
N ALA A 318 -8.11 7.33 0.91
CA ALA A 318 -6.94 7.78 0.17
C ALA A 318 -7.14 7.65 -1.35
N TRP A 319 -6.67 8.66 -2.09
CA TRP A 319 -6.33 8.46 -3.50
C TRP A 319 -5.04 7.66 -3.63
N SER A 320 -5.01 6.71 -4.55
CA SER A 320 -3.82 5.87 -4.81
C SER A 320 -3.45 5.76 -6.28
N SER A 321 -4.33 6.21 -7.20
CA SER A 321 -3.99 6.21 -8.62
C SER A 321 -2.93 7.29 -8.91
N ASN A 322 -2.05 7.01 -9.87
CA ASN A 322 -0.92 7.88 -10.20
C ASN A 322 -0.01 8.19 -8.98
N GLY A 323 0.29 7.18 -8.14
CA GLY A 323 1.18 7.34 -6.98
C GLY A 323 2.63 7.74 -7.28
N TYR A 324 3.01 7.84 -8.56
CA TYR A 324 4.34 8.25 -9.00
C TYR A 324 4.67 9.70 -8.61
N VAL A 325 3.66 10.57 -8.57
CA VAL A 325 3.85 12.00 -8.29
C VAL A 325 3.83 12.34 -6.81
N TYR A 326 3.30 11.47 -5.95
CA TYR A 326 3.22 11.66 -4.51
C TYR A 326 4.57 12.07 -3.90
N HIS A 327 4.61 13.10 -3.06
CA HIS A 327 5.86 13.65 -2.49
C HIS A 327 6.90 14.07 -3.53
N THR A 328 6.46 14.61 -4.68
CA THR A 328 7.38 15.14 -5.70
C THR A 328 6.90 16.47 -6.25
N ARG A 329 7.79 17.19 -6.93
CA ARG A 329 7.43 18.39 -7.70
C ARG A 329 6.33 18.19 -8.76
N PHE A 330 6.04 16.95 -9.13
CA PHE A 330 4.99 16.63 -10.09
C PHE A 330 3.60 16.53 -9.47
N ASP A 331 3.47 16.53 -8.13
CA ASP A 331 2.19 16.60 -7.45
C ASP A 331 1.56 18.00 -7.61
N SER A 332 1.00 18.19 -8.80
CA SER A 332 0.47 19.45 -9.30
C SER A 332 -0.99 19.29 -9.69
N ILE A 333 -1.70 20.41 -9.77
CA ILE A 333 -3.13 20.43 -10.10
C ILE A 333 -3.45 19.79 -11.45
N ASP A 334 -2.50 19.78 -12.38
CA ASP A 334 -2.66 19.21 -13.71
C ASP A 334 -2.76 17.67 -13.69
N GLN A 335 -2.27 17.04 -12.61
CA GLN A 335 -2.36 15.59 -12.42
C GLN A 335 -3.73 15.13 -11.93
N ILE A 336 -4.58 16.04 -11.43
CA ILE A 336 -5.83 15.71 -10.74
C ILE A 336 -7.01 15.87 -11.70
N PRO A 337 -7.69 14.76 -12.08
CA PRO A 337 -8.89 14.85 -12.91
C PRO A 337 -10.03 15.55 -12.16
N LEU A 338 -10.76 16.43 -12.85
CA LEU A 338 -11.92 17.11 -12.25
C LEU A 338 -13.01 16.13 -11.76
N GLY A 339 -13.18 15.00 -12.45
CA GLY A 339 -14.11 13.95 -12.06
C GLY A 339 -13.73 13.24 -10.76
N THR A 340 -12.44 13.22 -10.40
CA THR A 340 -11.97 12.68 -9.12
C THR A 340 -12.43 13.59 -7.98
N LEU A 341 -12.20 14.91 -8.08
CA LEU A 341 -12.70 15.88 -7.09
C LEU A 341 -14.22 15.78 -6.92
N GLN A 342 -14.94 15.65 -8.04
CA GLN A 342 -16.39 15.50 -8.01
C GLN A 342 -16.83 14.24 -7.26
N ARG A 343 -16.21 13.10 -7.57
CA ARG A 343 -16.52 11.82 -6.93
C ARG A 343 -16.30 11.89 -5.43
N THR A 344 -15.11 12.30 -4.99
CA THR A 344 -14.76 12.39 -3.57
C THR A 344 -15.69 13.39 -2.87
N GLY A 345 -15.93 14.55 -3.47
CA GLY A 345 -16.85 15.54 -2.93
C GLY A 345 -18.29 15.03 -2.79
N ASP A 346 -18.84 14.34 -3.79
CA ASP A 346 -20.19 13.74 -3.70
C ASP A 346 -20.25 12.65 -2.62
N ASN A 347 -19.24 11.78 -2.56
CA ASN A 347 -19.18 10.66 -1.62
C ASN A 347 -19.05 11.12 -0.17
N ILE A 348 -18.06 11.96 0.13
CA ILE A 348 -17.81 12.44 1.49
C ILE A 348 -18.95 13.38 1.94
N LEU A 349 -19.53 14.20 1.05
CA LEU A 349 -20.69 15.03 1.39
C LEU A 349 -21.92 14.18 1.77
N ALA A 350 -22.21 13.13 0.99
CA ALA A 350 -23.32 12.22 1.28
C ALA A 350 -23.11 11.51 2.61
N LEU A 351 -21.92 10.93 2.81
CA LEU A 351 -21.52 10.26 4.04
C LEU A 351 -21.60 11.18 5.27
N ALA A 352 -21.00 12.38 5.19
CA ALA A 352 -20.99 13.34 6.29
C ALA A 352 -22.40 13.79 6.68
N ARG A 353 -23.28 14.01 5.68
CA ARG A 353 -24.71 14.30 5.93
C ARG A 353 -25.41 13.13 6.60
N GLY A 354 -25.25 11.90 6.09
CA GLY A 354 -25.84 10.71 6.68
C GLY A 354 -25.43 10.51 8.14
N MET A 355 -24.14 10.64 8.43
CA MET A 355 -23.61 10.49 9.80
C MET A 355 -24.04 11.63 10.73
N ALA A 356 -24.04 12.89 10.28
CA ALA A 356 -24.43 14.04 11.11
C ALA A 356 -25.95 14.11 11.37
N MET A 357 -26.76 13.48 10.51
CA MET A 357 -28.22 13.37 10.69
C MET A 357 -28.62 12.10 11.45
N GLY A 358 -27.79 11.06 11.40
CA GLY A 358 -28.01 9.78 12.07
C GLY A 358 -28.15 9.89 13.58
N HIS A 359 -29.04 9.10 14.16
CA HIS A 359 -29.22 9.03 15.62
C HIS A 359 -28.03 8.33 16.30
N GLN A 360 -27.32 7.47 15.57
CA GLN A 360 -26.21 6.66 16.03
C GLN A 360 -25.07 7.51 16.61
N LEU A 361 -24.81 8.70 16.03
CA LEU A 361 -23.74 9.59 16.48
C LEU A 361 -23.96 10.11 17.93
N SER A 362 -25.22 10.14 18.40
CA SER A 362 -25.54 10.49 19.79
C SER A 362 -25.36 9.34 20.79
N ASN A 363 -25.37 8.09 20.32
CA ASN A 363 -25.24 6.90 21.17
C ASN A 363 -24.43 5.81 20.47
N ILE A 364 -23.14 6.09 20.27
CA ILE A 364 -22.22 5.20 19.53
C ILE A 364 -21.98 3.86 20.24
N GLU A 365 -22.05 3.81 21.57
CA GLU A 365 -21.81 2.59 22.35
C GLU A 365 -22.94 1.58 22.18
N SER A 366 -24.19 2.02 22.06
CA SER A 366 -25.32 1.12 21.77
C SER A 366 -25.23 0.43 20.40
N HIS A 367 -24.41 0.98 19.49
CA HIS A 367 -24.19 0.47 18.13
C HIS A 367 -22.83 -0.22 17.99
N ARG A 368 -22.22 -0.61 19.11
CA ARG A 368 -20.94 -1.32 19.13
C ARG A 368 -21.18 -2.81 18.92
N ALA A 369 -20.98 -3.31 17.70
CA ALA A 369 -21.23 -4.70 17.33
C ALA A 369 -20.03 -5.41 16.67
N GLY A 370 -18.81 -4.93 16.93
CA GLY A 370 -17.57 -5.58 16.51
C GLY A 370 -17.13 -5.24 15.08
N ASN A 371 -16.23 -6.05 14.51
CA ASN A 371 -15.64 -5.80 13.21
C ASN A 371 -16.51 -6.33 12.06
N LEU A 372 -16.46 -5.62 10.92
CA LEU A 372 -17.10 -6.02 9.68
C LEU A 372 -16.07 -6.55 8.68
N VAL A 373 -16.50 -7.49 7.85
CA VAL A 373 -15.87 -7.77 6.57
C VAL A 373 -16.60 -6.94 5.52
N PHE A 374 -15.85 -6.27 4.65
CA PHE A 374 -16.43 -5.43 3.63
C PHE A 374 -15.56 -5.36 2.37
N PHE A 375 -16.22 -5.29 1.23
CA PHE A 375 -15.58 -5.03 -0.06
C PHE A 375 -16.63 -4.53 -1.04
N ASP A 376 -16.23 -3.74 -2.03
CA ASP A 376 -17.12 -3.38 -3.14
C ASP A 376 -17.00 -4.35 -4.32
N PHE A 377 -18.08 -4.44 -5.11
CA PHE A 377 -18.09 -5.16 -6.38
C PHE A 377 -18.01 -4.15 -7.54
N LEU A 378 -16.81 -4.01 -8.13
CA LEU A 378 -16.52 -3.10 -9.26
C LEU A 378 -16.89 -1.62 -9.04
N GLY A 379 -17.02 -1.19 -7.79
CA GLY A 379 -17.49 0.14 -7.40
C GLY A 379 -19.00 0.35 -7.54
N ALA A 380 -19.79 -0.72 -7.72
CA ALA A 380 -21.24 -0.63 -7.91
C ALA A 380 -22.01 -0.64 -6.58
N PHE A 381 -21.64 -1.51 -5.65
CA PHE A 381 -22.24 -1.61 -4.31
C PHE A 381 -21.25 -2.26 -3.33
N VAL A 382 -21.47 -2.05 -2.03
CA VAL A 382 -20.66 -2.63 -0.95
C VAL A 382 -21.32 -3.90 -0.44
N VAL A 383 -20.56 -4.99 -0.43
CA VAL A 383 -20.90 -6.20 0.34
C VAL A 383 -20.31 -6.03 1.73
N ARG A 384 -21.16 -6.16 2.76
CA ARG A 384 -20.74 -6.10 4.17
C ARG A 384 -21.45 -7.15 4.99
N TRP A 385 -20.73 -7.77 5.92
CA TRP A 385 -21.33 -8.64 6.92
C TRP A 385 -20.53 -8.62 8.24
N PRO A 386 -21.21 -8.81 9.40
CA PRO A 386 -20.54 -9.08 10.66
C PRO A 386 -19.60 -10.27 10.58
N MET A 387 -18.50 -10.23 11.33
CA MET A 387 -17.48 -11.30 11.35
C MET A 387 -18.08 -12.69 11.61
N VAL A 388 -19.10 -12.80 12.48
CA VAL A 388 -19.78 -14.08 12.76
C VAL A 388 -20.52 -14.62 11.53
N ILE A 389 -21.15 -13.74 10.74
CA ILE A 389 -21.83 -14.15 9.50
C ILE A 389 -20.79 -14.56 8.46
N ALA A 390 -19.64 -13.88 8.40
CA ALA A 390 -18.51 -14.29 7.56
C ALA A 390 -18.05 -15.72 7.90
N ASP A 391 -17.86 -16.01 9.19
CA ASP A 391 -17.46 -17.34 9.68
C ASP A 391 -18.45 -18.42 9.23
N ILE A 392 -19.77 -18.16 9.35
CA ILE A 392 -20.83 -19.10 8.94
C ILE A 392 -20.82 -19.33 7.42
N ILE A 393 -20.75 -18.26 6.61
CA ILE A 393 -20.71 -18.36 5.15
C ILE A 393 -19.47 -19.14 4.69
N ASN A 394 -18.31 -18.82 5.27
CA ASN A 394 -17.05 -19.46 4.93
C ASN A 394 -17.06 -20.94 5.33
N LEU A 395 -17.50 -21.29 6.54
CA LEU A 395 -17.58 -22.68 7.00
C LEU A 395 -18.59 -23.49 6.18
N SER A 396 -19.75 -22.90 5.84
CA SER A 396 -20.73 -23.53 4.96
C SER A 396 -20.15 -23.82 3.57
N SER A 397 -19.34 -22.90 3.04
CA SER A 397 -18.66 -23.07 1.76
C SER A 397 -17.56 -24.14 1.81
N VAL A 398 -16.84 -24.25 2.94
CA VAL A 398 -15.89 -25.35 3.19
C VAL A 398 -16.61 -26.70 3.18
N ILE A 399 -17.74 -26.83 3.89
CA ILE A 399 -18.55 -28.05 3.92
C ILE A 399 -19.07 -28.39 2.51
N LEU A 400 -19.61 -27.40 1.80
CA LEU A 400 -20.09 -27.55 0.42
C LEU A 400 -18.98 -28.02 -0.53
N SER A 401 -17.78 -27.49 -0.36
CA SER A 401 -16.61 -27.88 -1.14
C SER A 401 -16.27 -29.35 -0.93
N PHE A 402 -16.13 -29.80 0.32
CA PHE A 402 -15.92 -31.22 0.62
C PHE A 402 -17.02 -32.11 0.07
N TYR A 403 -18.28 -31.68 0.15
CA TYR A 403 -19.41 -32.41 -0.43
C TYR A 403 -19.31 -32.52 -1.97
N SER A 404 -18.96 -31.45 -2.66
CA SER A 404 -18.82 -31.47 -4.13
C SER A 404 -17.66 -32.34 -4.61
N VAL A 405 -16.53 -32.35 -3.89
CA VAL A 405 -15.40 -33.27 -4.14
C VAL A 405 -15.81 -34.72 -3.90
N TYR A 406 -16.60 -34.98 -2.85
CA TYR A 406 -17.15 -36.30 -2.58
C TYR A 406 -18.10 -36.79 -3.70
N GLU A 407 -18.92 -35.92 -4.28
CA GLU A 407 -19.74 -36.25 -5.44
C GLU A 407 -18.88 -36.54 -6.69
N ASN A 408 -17.82 -35.77 -6.93
CA ASN A 408 -16.84 -36.04 -7.99
C ASN A 408 -16.14 -37.40 -7.82
N MET A 409 -15.78 -37.76 -6.59
CA MET A 409 -15.22 -39.06 -6.24
C MET A 409 -16.21 -40.19 -6.51
N LYS A 410 -17.48 -40.06 -6.09
CA LYS A 410 -18.54 -41.04 -6.41
C LYS A 410 -18.74 -41.22 -7.91
N LYS A 411 -18.70 -40.12 -8.66
CA LYS A 411 -18.82 -40.14 -10.11
C LYS A 411 -17.64 -40.91 -10.73
N ALA A 412 -16.41 -40.62 -10.29
CA ALA A 412 -15.22 -41.32 -10.76
C ALA A 412 -15.27 -42.84 -10.47
N PHE A 413 -15.82 -43.24 -9.33
CA PHE A 413 -16.05 -44.66 -9.04
C PHE A 413 -17.03 -45.31 -10.04
N LYS A 414 -18.15 -44.64 -10.34
CA LYS A 414 -19.19 -45.16 -11.23
C LYS A 414 -18.80 -45.15 -12.71
N THR A 415 -18.18 -44.08 -13.19
CA THR A 415 -17.94 -43.85 -14.63
C THR A 415 -16.55 -44.28 -15.06
N ASP A 416 -15.56 -44.16 -14.18
CA ASP A 416 -14.15 -44.31 -14.52
C ASP A 416 -13.52 -45.54 -13.82
N ALA A 417 -14.32 -46.30 -13.05
CA ALA A 417 -13.90 -47.47 -12.24
C ALA A 417 -12.75 -47.17 -11.25
N ILE A 418 -12.64 -45.91 -10.79
CA ILE A 418 -11.58 -45.45 -9.88
C ILE A 418 -12.03 -45.64 -8.42
N SER A 419 -11.31 -46.42 -7.62
CA SER A 419 -11.64 -46.61 -6.19
C SER A 419 -11.47 -45.32 -5.38
N ASN A 420 -12.30 -45.12 -4.35
CA ASN A 420 -12.27 -43.92 -3.50
C ASN A 420 -10.88 -43.65 -2.89
N ALA A 421 -10.24 -44.69 -2.34
CA ALA A 421 -8.90 -44.56 -1.74
C ALA A 421 -7.84 -44.15 -2.77
N TYR A 422 -7.94 -44.69 -3.99
CA TYR A 422 -7.05 -44.31 -5.07
C TYR A 422 -7.32 -42.89 -5.57
N TYR A 423 -8.59 -42.47 -5.66
CA TYR A 423 -8.98 -41.11 -6.02
C TYR A 423 -8.37 -40.08 -5.06
N ILE A 424 -8.55 -40.26 -3.76
CA ILE A 424 -8.00 -39.37 -2.72
C ILE A 424 -6.47 -39.29 -2.83
N ARG A 425 -5.79 -40.43 -3.02
CA ARG A 425 -4.33 -40.46 -3.22
C ARG A 425 -3.90 -39.66 -4.45
N LYS A 426 -4.62 -39.80 -5.58
CA LYS A 426 -4.32 -39.05 -6.81
C LYS A 426 -4.59 -37.56 -6.68
N VAL A 427 -5.67 -37.16 -5.99
CA VAL A 427 -5.95 -35.74 -5.70
C VAL A 427 -4.84 -35.16 -4.83
N ALA A 428 -4.39 -35.86 -3.78
CA ALA A 428 -3.26 -35.42 -2.96
C ALA A 428 -1.95 -35.25 -3.77
N GLN A 429 -1.67 -36.17 -4.71
CA GLN A 429 -0.55 -36.03 -5.64
C GLN A 429 -0.71 -34.81 -6.56
N CYS A 430 -1.93 -34.55 -7.05
CA CYS A 430 -2.22 -33.38 -7.87
C CYS A 430 -2.05 -32.07 -7.07
N MET A 431 -2.47 -32.03 -5.80
CA MET A 431 -2.23 -30.87 -4.92
C MET A 431 -0.72 -30.61 -4.76
N GLY A 432 0.07 -31.65 -4.53
CA GLY A 432 1.53 -31.55 -4.50
C GLY A 432 2.13 -31.03 -5.81
N ALA A 433 1.62 -31.49 -6.95
CA ALA A 433 2.03 -31.01 -8.26
C ALA A 433 1.66 -29.54 -8.51
N VAL A 434 0.49 -29.10 -8.06
CA VAL A 434 0.06 -27.69 -8.16
C VAL A 434 0.95 -26.79 -7.31
N ILE A 435 1.26 -27.18 -6.08
CA ILE A 435 2.21 -26.43 -5.22
C ILE A 435 3.59 -26.38 -5.88
N ALA A 436 4.11 -27.53 -6.34
CA ALA A 436 5.40 -27.60 -7.02
C ALA A 436 5.43 -26.75 -8.30
N SER A 437 4.34 -26.71 -9.07
CA SER A 437 4.22 -25.86 -10.27
C SER A 437 4.30 -24.38 -9.94
N SER A 438 3.65 -23.96 -8.85
CA SER A 438 3.65 -22.56 -8.38
C SER A 438 5.05 -22.15 -7.90
N LEU A 439 5.74 -23.03 -7.17
CA LEU A 439 7.12 -22.82 -6.73
C LEU A 439 8.11 -22.77 -7.90
N ALA A 440 7.95 -23.65 -8.90
CA ALA A 440 8.78 -23.63 -10.11
C ALA A 440 8.56 -22.34 -10.92
N SER A 441 7.30 -21.90 -11.05
CA SER A 441 6.94 -20.64 -11.71
C SER A 441 7.57 -19.43 -11.00
N LEU A 442 7.54 -19.44 -9.67
CA LEU A 442 8.19 -18.41 -8.85
C LEU A 442 9.71 -18.39 -9.06
N LEU A 443 10.36 -19.55 -9.05
CA LEU A 443 11.80 -19.67 -9.27
C LEU A 443 12.22 -19.13 -10.63
N VAL A 444 11.46 -19.45 -11.70
CA VAL A 444 11.72 -18.93 -13.05
C VAL A 444 11.56 -17.42 -13.09
N SER A 445 10.50 -16.88 -12.50
CA SER A 445 10.25 -15.43 -12.50
C SER A 445 11.30 -14.65 -11.70
N VAL A 446 11.76 -15.20 -10.56
CA VAL A 446 12.89 -14.64 -9.81
C VAL A 446 14.18 -14.72 -10.62
N SER A 447 14.40 -15.81 -11.35
CA SER A 447 15.58 -15.93 -12.23
C SER A 447 15.58 -14.89 -13.35
N ILE A 448 14.41 -14.60 -13.95
CA ILE A 448 14.23 -13.52 -14.93
C ILE A 448 14.54 -12.16 -14.29
N ALA A 449 14.00 -11.90 -13.09
CA ALA A 449 14.27 -10.65 -12.35
C ALA A 449 15.76 -10.46 -12.06
N LEU A 450 16.44 -11.50 -11.58
CA LEU A 450 17.89 -11.47 -11.31
C LEU A 450 18.71 -11.27 -12.59
N LEU A 451 18.30 -11.88 -13.71
CA LEU A 451 18.93 -11.66 -15.01
C LEU A 451 18.78 -10.21 -15.46
N LEU A 452 17.57 -9.65 -15.39
CA LEU A 452 17.32 -8.24 -15.75
C LEU A 452 18.13 -7.29 -14.86
N ASN A 453 18.23 -7.61 -13.58
CA ASN A 453 19.08 -6.87 -12.64
C ASN A 453 20.56 -6.92 -13.04
N GLY A 454 21.09 -8.10 -13.36
CA GLY A 454 22.48 -8.26 -13.83
C GLY A 454 22.76 -7.57 -15.18
N LEU A 455 21.75 -7.39 -16.02
CA LEU A 455 21.83 -6.69 -17.30
C LEU A 455 21.63 -5.16 -17.19
N GLY A 456 21.38 -4.62 -15.99
CA GLY A 456 21.07 -3.20 -15.80
C GLY A 456 19.74 -2.78 -16.45
N ARG A 457 18.77 -3.70 -16.52
CA ARG A 457 17.42 -3.49 -17.06
C ARG A 457 16.33 -3.56 -15.98
N THR A 458 16.74 -3.32 -14.73
CA THR A 458 15.89 -3.33 -13.54
C THR A 458 14.77 -2.29 -13.63
N MET A 459 13.60 -2.61 -13.10
CA MET A 459 12.41 -1.77 -13.03
C MET A 459 11.84 -1.34 -14.38
N SER A 460 12.13 -2.05 -15.47
CA SER A 460 11.61 -1.73 -16.82
C SER A 460 10.08 -1.54 -16.90
N TRP A 461 9.34 -2.13 -15.96
CA TRP A 461 7.89 -1.99 -15.80
C TRP A 461 7.44 -0.72 -15.06
N TYR A 462 8.33 0.06 -14.44
CA TYR A 462 7.98 1.15 -13.53
C TYR A 462 7.15 2.24 -14.22
N ALA A 463 7.69 2.88 -15.26
CA ALA A 463 6.91 3.80 -16.11
C ALA A 463 5.92 3.09 -17.05
N ARG A 464 6.09 1.78 -17.26
CA ARG A 464 5.34 0.99 -18.26
C ARG A 464 4.88 -0.36 -17.70
N PRO A 465 3.83 -0.37 -16.86
CA PRO A 465 3.38 -1.59 -16.17
C PRO A 465 3.03 -2.76 -17.09
N LEU A 466 2.75 -2.51 -18.38
CA LEU A 466 2.50 -3.56 -19.37
C LEU A 466 3.65 -4.58 -19.47
N TRP A 467 4.90 -4.19 -19.20
CA TRP A 467 6.03 -5.12 -19.19
C TRP A 467 5.87 -6.26 -18.20
N ILE A 468 5.14 -6.06 -17.09
CA ILE A 468 4.85 -7.11 -16.10
C ILE A 468 4.18 -8.32 -16.76
N PHE A 469 3.26 -8.07 -17.70
CA PHE A 469 2.56 -9.12 -18.40
C PHE A 469 3.55 -10.01 -19.19
N PHE A 470 4.43 -9.38 -19.95
CA PHE A 470 5.39 -10.11 -20.78
C PHE A 470 6.51 -10.76 -19.97
N LEU A 471 7.00 -10.09 -18.93
CA LEU A 471 8.17 -10.52 -18.16
C LEU A 471 7.83 -11.57 -17.10
N TYR A 472 6.63 -11.54 -16.54
CA TYR A 472 6.27 -12.39 -15.39
C TYR A 472 5.02 -13.22 -15.64
N VAL A 473 3.95 -12.64 -16.20
CA VAL A 473 2.68 -13.36 -16.40
C VAL A 473 2.81 -14.47 -17.46
N VAL A 474 3.36 -14.16 -18.63
CA VAL A 474 3.57 -15.14 -19.72
C VAL A 474 4.48 -16.31 -19.30
N PRO A 475 5.70 -16.10 -18.76
CA PRO A 475 6.54 -17.20 -18.34
C PRO A 475 5.97 -17.98 -17.16
N ALA A 476 5.28 -17.33 -16.21
CA ALA A 476 4.59 -18.03 -15.13
C ALA A 476 3.53 -19.00 -15.69
N MET A 477 2.70 -18.51 -16.62
CA MET A 477 1.69 -19.33 -17.27
C MET A 477 2.30 -20.55 -18.00
N LEU A 478 3.40 -20.34 -18.73
CA LEU A 478 4.14 -21.40 -19.40
C LEU A 478 4.61 -22.49 -18.43
N VAL A 479 5.22 -22.11 -17.32
CA VAL A 479 5.77 -23.06 -16.33
C VAL A 479 4.65 -23.82 -15.62
N LEU A 480 3.58 -23.12 -15.21
CA LEU A 480 2.40 -23.75 -14.60
C LEU A 480 1.79 -24.81 -15.52
N MET A 481 1.57 -24.48 -16.79
CA MET A 481 1.03 -25.43 -17.78
C MET A 481 2.00 -26.57 -18.06
N ALA A 482 3.30 -26.31 -18.23
CA ALA A 482 4.30 -27.31 -18.57
C ALA A 482 4.44 -28.37 -17.48
N THR A 483 4.54 -27.92 -16.22
CA THR A 483 4.73 -28.80 -15.06
C THR A 483 3.49 -29.65 -14.80
N ILE A 484 2.29 -29.08 -14.89
CA ILE A 484 1.03 -29.84 -14.76
C ILE A 484 0.87 -30.85 -15.88
N LEU A 485 1.13 -30.47 -17.14
CA LEU A 485 1.07 -31.38 -18.27
C LEU A 485 2.09 -32.52 -18.14
N TYR A 486 3.32 -32.20 -17.71
CA TYR A 486 4.36 -33.18 -17.46
C TYR A 486 3.93 -34.19 -16.39
N HIS A 487 3.50 -33.71 -15.22
CA HIS A 487 3.03 -34.57 -14.13
C HIS A 487 1.84 -35.44 -14.55
N ALA A 488 0.86 -34.85 -15.27
CA ALA A 488 -0.29 -35.58 -15.79
C ALA A 488 0.15 -36.76 -16.68
N ARG A 489 1.07 -36.52 -17.63
CA ARG A 489 1.58 -37.53 -18.57
C ARG A 489 2.44 -38.60 -17.91
N THR A 490 3.14 -38.29 -16.82
CA THR A 490 4.01 -39.25 -16.14
C THR A 490 3.25 -40.10 -15.13
N THR A 491 2.37 -39.48 -14.34
CA THR A 491 1.79 -40.08 -13.13
C THR A 491 0.43 -40.73 -13.36
N HIS A 492 -0.27 -40.39 -14.44
CA HIS A 492 -1.64 -40.87 -14.71
C HIS A 492 -1.73 -41.74 -15.97
N LYS A 493 -0.63 -42.41 -16.37
CA LYS A 493 -0.58 -43.34 -17.51
C LYS A 493 -1.54 -44.54 -17.37
N ASP A 494 -1.91 -44.84 -16.14
CA ASP A 494 -2.83 -45.89 -15.74
C ASP A 494 -4.31 -45.53 -15.99
N ILE A 495 -4.63 -44.24 -16.12
CA ILE A 495 -5.96 -43.74 -16.45
C ILE A 495 -6.12 -43.69 -17.98
N LYS A 496 -6.52 -44.82 -18.58
CA LYS A 496 -6.55 -45.01 -20.05
C LYS A 496 -7.83 -44.51 -20.76
N SER A 497 -8.84 -44.03 -20.02
CA SER A 497 -10.21 -43.90 -20.55
C SER A 497 -10.60 -42.55 -21.18
N SER A 498 -9.93 -41.43 -20.86
CA SER A 498 -10.05 -40.11 -21.54
C SER A 498 -9.26 -39.03 -20.78
N ALA A 499 -9.17 -37.80 -21.30
CA ALA A 499 -8.51 -36.66 -20.62
C ALA A 499 -9.33 -36.07 -19.44
N TRP A 500 -10.63 -36.40 -19.36
CA TRP A 500 -11.57 -35.80 -18.41
C TRP A 500 -11.39 -36.23 -16.95
N PRO A 501 -11.13 -37.51 -16.62
CA PRO A 501 -10.85 -37.93 -15.25
C PRO A 501 -9.59 -37.25 -14.69
N THR A 502 -8.54 -37.12 -15.51
CA THR A 502 -7.32 -36.40 -15.12
C THR A 502 -7.60 -34.92 -14.85
N PHE A 503 -8.37 -34.25 -15.73
CA PHE A 503 -8.82 -32.87 -15.49
C PHE A 503 -9.58 -32.73 -14.16
N ARG A 504 -10.50 -33.66 -13.86
CA ARG A 504 -11.28 -33.64 -12.61
C ARG A 504 -10.38 -33.74 -11.36
N LEU A 505 -9.35 -34.57 -11.39
CA LEU A 505 -8.38 -34.69 -10.29
C LEU A 505 -7.66 -33.36 -10.01
N TYR A 506 -7.26 -32.63 -11.05
CA TYR A 506 -6.64 -31.31 -10.90
C TYR A 506 -7.65 -30.24 -10.46
N TYR A 507 -8.88 -30.29 -10.98
CA TYR A 507 -9.95 -29.40 -10.54
C TYR A 507 -10.21 -29.54 -9.04
N ASP A 508 -10.36 -30.76 -8.54
CA ASP A 508 -10.54 -31.03 -7.11
C ASP A 508 -9.30 -30.68 -6.29
N ALA A 509 -8.09 -30.82 -6.85
CA ALA A 509 -6.87 -30.41 -6.18
C ALA A 509 -6.81 -28.89 -5.96
N TYR A 510 -7.10 -28.09 -6.99
CA TYR A 510 -7.21 -26.63 -6.84
C TYR A 510 -8.31 -26.25 -5.86
N GLN A 511 -9.46 -26.92 -5.94
CA GLN A 511 -10.59 -26.68 -5.05
C GLN A 511 -10.23 -26.95 -3.58
N LEU A 512 -9.55 -28.06 -3.28
CA LEU A 512 -9.13 -28.38 -1.92
C LEU A 512 -8.04 -27.44 -1.40
N LEU A 513 -7.14 -26.95 -2.26
CA LEU A 513 -6.16 -25.92 -1.88
C LEU A 513 -6.85 -24.61 -1.48
N TRP A 514 -7.82 -24.14 -2.28
CA TRP A 514 -8.63 -22.97 -1.93
C TRP A 514 -9.48 -23.19 -0.67
N THR A 515 -10.01 -24.40 -0.50
CA THR A 515 -10.76 -24.80 0.71
C THR A 515 -9.88 -24.74 1.95
N LEU A 516 -8.62 -25.20 1.86
CA LEU A 516 -7.65 -25.10 2.94
C LEU A 516 -7.34 -23.64 3.27
N SER A 517 -7.09 -22.79 2.26
CA SER A 517 -6.87 -21.35 2.46
C SER A 517 -8.06 -20.67 3.13
N LEU A 518 -9.29 -20.99 2.70
CA LEU A 518 -10.52 -20.48 3.30
C LEU A 518 -10.67 -20.94 4.75
N PHE A 519 -10.41 -22.22 5.02
CA PHE A 519 -10.50 -22.79 6.37
C PHE A 519 -9.48 -22.17 7.34
N VAL A 520 -8.23 -21.97 6.89
CA VAL A 520 -7.22 -21.22 7.65
C VAL A 520 -7.68 -19.79 7.90
N GLY A 521 -8.26 -19.13 6.89
CA GLY A 521 -8.84 -17.81 7.01
C GLY A 521 -9.93 -17.70 8.09
N VAL A 522 -10.79 -18.72 8.21
CA VAL A 522 -11.81 -18.81 9.28
C VAL A 522 -11.15 -18.99 10.65
N ILE A 523 -10.19 -19.90 10.79
CA ILE A 523 -9.50 -20.15 12.07
C ILE A 523 -8.79 -18.88 12.57
N LEU A 524 -8.11 -18.18 11.67
CA LEU A 524 -7.37 -16.96 11.97
C LEU A 524 -8.25 -15.69 11.96
N ARG A 525 -9.55 -15.83 11.61
CA ARG A 525 -10.52 -14.73 11.49
C ARG A 525 -10.04 -13.59 10.58
N ILE A 526 -9.43 -13.95 9.46
CA ILE A 526 -8.94 -13.02 8.43
C ILE A 526 -10.14 -12.47 7.65
N ARG A 527 -10.30 -11.15 7.60
CA ARG A 527 -11.44 -10.49 6.92
C ARG A 527 -11.36 -10.64 5.41
N SER A 528 -10.16 -10.62 4.83
CA SER A 528 -9.92 -10.86 3.40
C SER A 528 -10.21 -12.30 2.92
N SER A 529 -10.69 -13.20 3.80
CA SER A 529 -11.14 -14.55 3.45
C SER A 529 -12.29 -14.59 2.43
N PHE A 530 -12.94 -13.46 2.13
CA PHE A 530 -13.88 -13.37 1.02
C PHE A 530 -13.24 -13.67 -0.35
N VAL A 531 -11.93 -13.51 -0.51
CA VAL A 531 -11.22 -13.89 -1.74
C VAL A 531 -11.17 -15.41 -1.93
N PRO A 532 -10.60 -16.21 -1.01
CA PRO A 532 -10.66 -17.67 -1.11
C PRO A 532 -12.09 -18.23 -1.05
N LEU A 533 -13.05 -17.50 -0.45
CA LEU A 533 -14.47 -17.83 -0.52
C LEU A 533 -14.96 -17.89 -1.97
N PHE A 534 -14.68 -16.88 -2.80
CA PHE A 534 -15.09 -16.90 -4.21
C PHE A 534 -14.51 -18.11 -4.97
N TRP A 535 -13.23 -18.40 -4.74
CA TRP A 535 -12.52 -19.51 -5.38
C TRP A 535 -12.82 -20.90 -4.78
N THR A 536 -13.66 -20.97 -3.74
CA THR A 536 -14.16 -22.22 -3.15
C THR A 536 -15.64 -22.41 -3.49
N LEU A 537 -16.47 -21.39 -3.25
CA LEU A 537 -17.93 -21.45 -3.39
C LEU A 537 -18.37 -21.64 -4.84
N PHE A 538 -17.87 -20.81 -5.76
CA PHE A 538 -18.30 -20.86 -7.17
C PHE A 538 -17.93 -22.19 -7.84
N PRO A 539 -16.71 -22.71 -7.70
CA PRO A 539 -16.36 -24.05 -8.18
C PRO A 539 -17.23 -25.16 -7.59
N SER A 540 -17.55 -25.08 -6.29
CA SER A 540 -18.41 -26.08 -5.63
C SER A 540 -19.83 -26.08 -6.20
N VAL A 541 -20.42 -24.89 -6.34
CA VAL A 541 -21.75 -24.71 -6.98
C VAL A 541 -21.69 -25.18 -8.43
N GLY A 542 -20.61 -24.85 -9.15
CA GLY A 542 -20.38 -25.27 -10.51
C GLY A 542 -20.38 -26.78 -10.71
N THR A 543 -19.70 -27.51 -9.82
CA THR A 543 -19.69 -28.98 -9.81
C THR A 543 -21.11 -29.54 -9.65
N LEU A 544 -21.91 -28.97 -8.75
CA LEU A 544 -23.29 -29.41 -8.52
C LEU A 544 -24.21 -29.06 -9.71
N LEU A 545 -24.06 -27.89 -10.33
CA LEU A 545 -24.81 -27.53 -11.54
C LEU A 545 -24.45 -28.45 -12.71
N MET A 546 -23.17 -28.76 -12.87
CA MET A 546 -22.67 -29.67 -13.91
C MET A 546 -23.22 -31.09 -13.77
N LYS A 547 -23.58 -31.53 -12.55
CA LYS A 547 -24.27 -32.80 -12.30
C LYS A 547 -25.68 -32.84 -12.90
N TYR A 548 -26.39 -31.71 -12.97
CA TYR A 548 -27.71 -31.63 -13.60
C TYR A 548 -27.62 -31.38 -15.12
N LEU A 549 -26.53 -30.77 -15.57
CA LEU A 549 -26.28 -30.41 -16.97
C LEU A 549 -25.27 -31.35 -17.65
N GLU A 550 -25.18 -32.62 -17.25
CA GLU A 550 -24.19 -33.58 -17.75
C GLU A 550 -24.24 -33.82 -19.27
N HIS A 551 -25.38 -33.51 -19.90
CA HIS A 551 -25.57 -33.58 -21.34
C HIS A 551 -24.87 -32.42 -22.10
N TRP A 552 -24.49 -31.33 -21.41
CA TRP A 552 -23.76 -30.21 -22.01
C TRP A 552 -22.29 -30.60 -22.18
N ARG A 553 -21.81 -30.61 -23.43
CA ARG A 553 -20.43 -30.97 -23.77
C ARG A 553 -19.81 -29.93 -24.71
N GLY A 554 -18.49 -29.98 -24.87
CA GLY A 554 -17.73 -29.09 -25.75
C GLY A 554 -17.93 -27.62 -25.39
N PHE A 555 -18.36 -26.80 -26.37
CA PHE A 555 -18.54 -25.36 -26.18
C PHE A 555 -19.58 -25.00 -25.12
N LYS A 556 -20.69 -25.75 -25.01
CA LYS A 556 -21.75 -25.49 -24.01
C LYS A 556 -21.22 -25.68 -22.58
N TRP A 557 -20.44 -26.73 -22.35
CA TRP A 557 -19.77 -26.98 -21.08
C TRP A 557 -18.78 -25.86 -20.75
N LEU A 558 -17.98 -25.43 -21.73
CA LEU A 558 -17.00 -24.37 -21.53
C LEU A 558 -17.68 -23.02 -21.22
N LEU A 559 -18.80 -22.69 -21.87
CA LEU A 559 -19.56 -21.47 -21.54
C LEU A 559 -20.06 -21.49 -20.10
N LEU A 560 -20.61 -22.61 -19.65
CA LEU A 560 -21.04 -22.76 -18.26
C LEU A 560 -19.85 -22.64 -17.30
N TYR A 561 -18.73 -23.27 -17.63
CA TYR A 561 -17.48 -23.19 -16.86
C TYR A 561 -16.98 -21.75 -16.71
N ILE A 562 -16.92 -21.01 -17.82
CA ILE A 562 -16.55 -19.58 -17.85
C ILE A 562 -17.55 -18.75 -17.05
N GLY A 563 -18.85 -19.03 -17.17
CA GLY A 563 -19.90 -18.32 -16.42
C GLY A 563 -19.75 -18.49 -14.90
N ILE A 564 -19.40 -19.70 -14.45
CA ILE A 564 -19.16 -19.99 -13.03
C ILE A 564 -17.88 -19.29 -12.53
N MET A 565 -16.78 -19.39 -13.30
CA MET A 565 -15.48 -18.86 -12.88
C MET A 565 -15.31 -17.35 -13.16
N GLY A 566 -16.19 -16.76 -13.96
CA GLY A 566 -16.09 -15.39 -14.40
C GLY A 566 -16.17 -14.38 -13.26
N LEU A 567 -17.07 -14.57 -12.30
CA LEU A 567 -17.21 -13.65 -11.17
C LEU A 567 -15.99 -13.67 -10.23
N PRO A 568 -15.50 -14.83 -9.74
CA PRO A 568 -14.24 -14.89 -8.98
C PRO A 568 -13.06 -14.25 -9.73
N PHE A 569 -12.97 -14.49 -11.04
CA PHE A 569 -11.91 -13.97 -11.88
C PHE A 569 -11.98 -12.43 -12.00
N VAL A 570 -13.16 -11.87 -12.31
CA VAL A 570 -13.40 -10.43 -12.41
C VAL A 570 -13.08 -9.73 -11.09
N GLN A 571 -13.59 -10.22 -9.96
CA GLN A 571 -13.37 -9.61 -8.65
C GLN A 571 -11.89 -9.69 -8.25
N SER A 572 -11.20 -10.81 -8.54
CA SER A 572 -9.78 -10.95 -8.20
C SER A 572 -8.89 -10.05 -9.04
N ILE A 573 -9.20 -9.87 -10.33
CA ILE A 573 -8.49 -8.89 -11.18
C ILE A 573 -8.70 -7.47 -10.67
N TYR A 574 -9.92 -7.13 -10.26
CA TYR A 574 -10.24 -5.82 -9.73
C TYR A 574 -9.40 -5.48 -8.49
N LEU A 575 -9.30 -6.42 -7.54
CA LEU A 575 -8.45 -6.28 -6.36
C LEU A 575 -6.95 -6.22 -6.71
N LEU A 576 -6.50 -7.07 -7.64
CA LEU A 576 -5.11 -7.06 -8.11
C LEU A 576 -4.74 -5.73 -8.77
N MET A 577 -5.65 -5.12 -9.53
CA MET A 577 -5.42 -3.82 -10.15
C MET A 577 -5.22 -2.71 -9.11
N GLY A 578 -6.06 -2.69 -8.07
CA GLY A 578 -5.90 -1.76 -6.94
C GLY A 578 -4.56 -1.95 -6.22
N ALA A 579 -4.17 -3.21 -5.97
CA ALA A 579 -2.86 -3.52 -5.38
C ALA A 579 -1.70 -3.05 -6.28
N LEU A 580 -1.80 -3.22 -7.59
CA LEU A 580 -0.79 -2.77 -8.55
C LEU A 580 -0.64 -1.24 -8.59
N TYR A 581 -1.74 -0.50 -8.57
CA TYR A 581 -1.70 0.97 -8.54
C TYR A 581 -0.96 1.51 -7.32
N LEU A 582 -1.03 0.80 -6.20
CA LEU A 582 -0.31 1.15 -4.98
C LEU A 582 1.15 0.65 -5.00
N CYS A 583 1.39 -0.63 -5.31
CA CYS A 583 2.70 -1.24 -5.16
C CYS A 583 3.72 -0.72 -6.18
N LEU A 584 3.34 -0.49 -7.45
CA LEU A 584 4.32 -0.13 -8.48
C LEU A 584 5.00 1.23 -8.21
N PRO A 585 4.27 2.32 -7.86
CA PRO A 585 4.92 3.58 -7.51
C PRO A 585 5.76 3.50 -6.22
N ILE A 586 5.33 2.71 -5.22
CA ILE A 586 6.08 2.53 -3.97
C ILE A 586 7.48 1.96 -4.24
N MET A 587 7.63 1.08 -5.23
CA MET A 587 8.94 0.49 -5.58
C MET A 587 9.99 1.52 -6.03
N GLY A 588 9.59 2.72 -6.46
CA GLY A 588 10.49 3.84 -6.78
C GLY A 588 10.88 4.70 -5.57
N ARG A 589 10.42 4.33 -4.37
CA ARG A 589 10.72 5.00 -3.09
C ARG A 589 10.91 4.02 -1.92
N ALA A 590 11.05 2.72 -2.19
CA ALA A 590 11.18 1.69 -1.17
C ALA A 590 12.62 1.54 -0.62
N GLY A 591 13.57 2.31 -1.16
CA GLY A 591 14.99 2.24 -0.83
C GLY A 591 15.76 1.28 -1.75
N ALA A 592 17.06 1.49 -1.89
CA ALA A 592 17.96 0.64 -2.69
C ALA A 592 18.37 -0.68 -2.02
N ALA A 593 17.97 -0.86 -0.76
CA ALA A 593 18.24 -2.06 0.03
C ALA A 593 17.53 -3.30 -0.50
N TYR A 594 16.28 -3.13 -0.97
CA TYR A 594 15.47 -4.21 -1.48
C TYR A 594 15.53 -4.26 -3.00
N ASN A 595 15.50 -5.47 -3.56
CA ASN A 595 15.44 -5.64 -5.00
C ASN A 595 13.99 -5.54 -5.49
N SER A 596 13.58 -4.34 -5.89
CA SER A 596 12.23 -4.06 -6.39
C SER A 596 11.81 -4.95 -7.57
N GLU A 597 12.76 -5.35 -8.44
CA GLU A 597 12.48 -6.25 -9.56
C GLU A 597 12.06 -7.64 -9.07
N VAL A 598 12.79 -8.18 -8.10
CA VAL A 598 12.49 -9.47 -7.47
C VAL A 598 11.18 -9.41 -6.70
N LEU A 599 10.93 -8.32 -5.96
CA LEU A 599 9.68 -8.16 -5.20
C LEU A 599 8.45 -8.17 -6.12
N ILE A 600 8.47 -7.42 -7.22
CA ILE A 600 7.37 -7.42 -8.20
C ILE A 600 7.25 -8.78 -8.91
N ALA A 601 8.36 -9.43 -9.24
CA ALA A 601 8.32 -10.79 -9.81
C ALA A 601 7.61 -11.77 -8.87
N ILE A 602 7.93 -11.75 -7.58
CA ILE A 602 7.30 -12.59 -6.56
C ILE A 602 5.81 -12.28 -6.42
N LEU A 603 5.48 -11.00 -6.23
CA LEU A 603 4.12 -10.51 -6.03
C LEU A 603 3.20 -10.93 -7.18
N ILE A 604 3.64 -10.66 -8.42
CA ILE A 604 2.86 -10.92 -9.62
C ILE A 604 2.73 -12.40 -9.89
N THR A 605 3.81 -13.16 -9.74
CA THR A 605 3.75 -14.61 -9.95
C THR A 605 2.81 -15.28 -8.95
N TYR A 606 2.85 -14.84 -7.68
CA TYR A 606 1.95 -15.35 -6.65
C TYR A 606 0.48 -15.07 -7.00
N PHE A 607 0.09 -13.80 -7.17
CA PHE A 607 -1.30 -13.46 -7.46
C PHE A 607 -1.79 -14.01 -8.80
N PHE A 608 -0.94 -14.01 -9.82
CA PHE A 608 -1.30 -14.58 -11.12
C PHE A 608 -1.51 -16.09 -11.04
N SER A 609 -0.65 -16.83 -10.32
CA SER A 609 -0.83 -18.29 -10.13
C SER A 609 -2.18 -18.62 -9.48
N LEU A 610 -2.59 -17.81 -8.50
CA LEU A 610 -3.91 -17.92 -7.88
C LEU A 610 -5.03 -17.64 -8.88
N LEU A 611 -4.91 -16.56 -9.66
CA LEU A 611 -5.90 -16.14 -10.66
C LEU A 611 -6.16 -17.21 -11.74
N VAL A 612 -5.13 -17.96 -12.15
CA VAL A 612 -5.25 -18.99 -13.20
C VAL A 612 -5.52 -20.39 -12.68
N SER A 613 -5.83 -20.56 -11.39
CA SER A 613 -6.06 -21.86 -10.73
C SER A 613 -6.95 -22.82 -11.54
N TYR A 614 -8.07 -22.30 -12.05
CA TYR A 614 -9.06 -23.08 -12.80
C TYR A 614 -8.86 -22.98 -14.33
N VAL A 615 -7.91 -22.17 -14.79
CA VAL A 615 -7.59 -22.04 -16.23
C VAL A 615 -6.48 -23.01 -16.62
N VAL A 616 -5.46 -23.17 -15.78
CA VAL A 616 -4.30 -24.03 -16.08
C VAL A 616 -4.68 -25.50 -16.36
N PRO A 617 -5.57 -26.16 -15.59
CA PRO A 617 -5.97 -27.54 -15.86
C PRO A 617 -6.60 -27.76 -17.24
N LEU A 618 -7.17 -26.73 -17.87
CA LEU A 618 -7.78 -26.84 -19.20
C LEU A 618 -6.77 -27.26 -20.28
N ILE A 619 -5.46 -27.06 -20.05
CA ILE A 619 -4.40 -27.51 -20.96
C ILE A 619 -4.45 -29.03 -21.21
N LEU A 620 -4.96 -29.80 -20.24
CA LEU A 620 -5.10 -31.26 -20.32
C LEU A 620 -6.18 -31.68 -21.33
N LEU A 621 -7.11 -30.79 -21.64
CA LEU A 621 -8.24 -31.04 -22.54
C LEU A 621 -7.98 -30.56 -23.99
N ILE A 622 -6.78 -30.04 -24.30
CA ILE A 622 -6.48 -29.42 -25.60
C ILE A 622 -5.79 -30.41 -26.55
N LYS A 623 -6.19 -30.40 -27.83
CA LYS A 623 -5.60 -31.28 -28.88
C LYS A 623 -4.15 -30.96 -29.23
N SER A 624 -3.84 -29.69 -29.55
CA SER A 624 -2.53 -29.26 -30.04
C SER A 624 -1.89 -28.28 -29.08
N VAL A 625 -1.46 -28.80 -27.93
CA VAL A 625 -0.87 -28.03 -26.83
C VAL A 625 0.44 -27.35 -27.24
N GLU A 626 1.21 -27.97 -28.15
CA GLU A 626 2.48 -27.42 -28.65
C GLU A 626 2.33 -26.03 -29.27
N ARG A 627 1.22 -25.75 -29.97
CA ARG A 627 0.96 -24.43 -30.55
C ARG A 627 0.80 -23.34 -29.50
N VAL A 628 0.22 -23.68 -28.34
CA VAL A 628 0.08 -22.74 -27.21
C VAL A 628 1.46 -22.42 -26.63
N PHE A 629 2.28 -23.45 -26.40
CA PHE A 629 3.65 -23.29 -25.92
C PHE A 629 4.51 -22.47 -26.88
N SER A 630 4.49 -22.78 -28.18
CA SER A 630 5.27 -22.05 -29.19
C SER A 630 4.88 -20.57 -29.26
N LEU A 631 3.58 -20.25 -29.18
CA LEU A 631 3.13 -18.85 -29.20
C LEU A 631 3.61 -18.09 -27.97
N LEU A 632 3.32 -18.61 -26.77
CA LEU A 632 3.68 -17.93 -25.51
C LEU A 632 5.19 -17.80 -25.35
N LEU A 633 5.95 -18.84 -25.72
CA LEU A 633 7.43 -18.78 -25.72
C LEU A 633 7.93 -17.77 -26.74
N GLY A 634 7.36 -17.74 -27.95
CA GLY A 634 7.70 -16.75 -28.97
C GLY A 634 7.44 -15.31 -28.51
N VAL A 635 6.29 -15.05 -27.89
CA VAL A 635 5.94 -13.75 -27.30
C VAL A 635 6.93 -13.36 -26.20
N PHE A 636 7.26 -14.28 -25.30
CA PHE A 636 8.24 -14.03 -24.23
C PHE A 636 9.63 -13.70 -24.77
N LEU A 637 10.17 -14.53 -25.68
CA LEU A 637 11.49 -14.33 -26.26
C LEU A 637 11.58 -13.02 -27.07
N LEU A 638 10.54 -12.71 -27.84
CA LEU A 638 10.45 -11.44 -28.56
C LEU A 638 10.41 -10.25 -27.59
N SER A 639 9.65 -10.36 -26.50
CA SER A 639 9.53 -9.30 -25.49
C SER A 639 10.88 -9.03 -24.81
N ILE A 640 11.61 -10.08 -24.43
CA ILE A 640 12.96 -9.97 -23.86
C ILE A 640 13.92 -9.34 -24.87
N ALA A 641 13.88 -9.76 -26.14
CA ALA A 641 14.72 -9.18 -27.18
C ALA A 641 14.43 -7.69 -27.39
N VAL A 642 13.15 -7.31 -27.49
CA VAL A 642 12.74 -5.90 -27.61
C VAL A 642 13.20 -5.10 -26.39
N LEU A 643 13.01 -5.61 -25.18
CA LEU A 643 13.40 -4.90 -23.95
C LEU A 643 14.91 -4.68 -23.85
N ILE A 644 15.72 -5.67 -24.23
CA ILE A 644 17.19 -5.59 -24.14
C ILE A 644 17.76 -4.72 -25.27
N LEU A 645 17.22 -4.84 -26.49
CA LEU A 645 17.78 -4.24 -27.70
C LEU A 645 17.24 -2.83 -27.99
N THR A 646 16.23 -2.36 -27.27
CA THR A 646 15.61 -1.05 -27.48
C THR A 646 15.64 -0.20 -26.19
N PRO A 647 15.43 1.13 -26.27
CA PRO A 647 15.29 1.97 -25.08
C PRO A 647 13.98 1.74 -24.33
N LEU A 648 13.10 0.84 -24.79
CA LEU A 648 11.79 0.62 -24.17
C LEU A 648 11.86 0.03 -22.76
N GLY A 649 13.02 -0.50 -22.37
CA GLY A 649 13.32 -0.98 -21.02
C GLY A 649 13.83 0.11 -20.05
N PHE A 650 13.93 1.38 -20.46
CA PHE A 650 14.26 2.46 -19.53
C PHE A 650 13.10 2.71 -18.54
N PRO A 651 13.35 2.69 -17.22
CA PRO A 651 12.28 2.60 -16.22
C PRO A 651 11.57 3.93 -15.92
N TYR A 652 12.18 5.09 -16.19
CA TYR A 652 11.69 6.40 -15.71
C TYR A 652 11.09 7.29 -16.82
N SER A 653 10.25 8.23 -16.42
CA SER A 653 9.63 9.22 -17.30
C SER A 653 9.55 10.58 -16.63
N GLY A 654 9.95 11.63 -17.36
CA GLY A 654 9.78 13.04 -16.99
C GLY A 654 8.71 13.75 -17.80
N ASP A 655 7.90 13.01 -18.58
CA ASP A 655 6.77 13.58 -19.32
C ASP A 655 5.71 14.07 -18.34
N PRO A 656 5.32 15.37 -18.36
CA PRO A 656 4.30 15.91 -17.47
C PRO A 656 2.93 15.21 -17.57
N ASN A 657 2.61 14.57 -18.70
CA ASN A 657 1.33 13.86 -18.87
C ASN A 657 1.36 12.42 -18.33
N SER A 658 2.55 11.86 -18.15
CA SER A 658 2.76 10.52 -17.59
C SER A 658 4.08 10.46 -16.82
N PRO A 659 4.19 11.20 -15.70
CA PRO A 659 5.41 11.23 -14.91
C PRO A 659 5.59 9.90 -14.17
N ALA A 660 6.81 9.39 -14.21
CA ALA A 660 7.26 8.23 -13.43
C ALA A 660 8.73 8.46 -13.03
N PRO A 661 8.98 9.45 -12.15
CA PRO A 661 10.33 9.91 -11.92
C PRO A 661 11.12 8.94 -11.04
N GLN A 662 12.44 8.93 -11.23
CA GLN A 662 13.36 8.44 -10.21
C GLN A 662 13.51 9.49 -9.12
N ARG A 663 13.54 9.06 -7.85
CA ARG A 663 13.58 9.97 -6.71
C ARG A 663 14.98 10.06 -6.12
N PHE A 664 15.38 11.26 -5.73
CA PHE A 664 16.62 11.52 -5.02
C PHE A 664 16.35 12.43 -3.84
N MET A 665 16.85 12.05 -2.67
CA MET A 665 16.91 12.93 -1.51
C MET A 665 18.37 13.30 -1.26
N ILE A 666 18.68 14.59 -1.34
CA ILE A 666 20.05 15.10 -1.27
C ILE A 666 20.14 16.22 -0.23
N ALA A 667 20.90 16.01 0.83
CA ALA A 667 21.22 17.06 1.79
C ALA A 667 22.64 17.58 1.56
N HIS A 668 22.83 18.90 1.53
CA HIS A 668 24.16 19.51 1.62
C HIS A 668 24.53 19.68 3.09
N VAL A 669 25.51 18.91 3.56
CA VAL A 669 25.73 18.64 4.98
C VAL A 669 27.09 19.14 5.43
N LYS A 670 27.12 19.79 6.60
CA LYS A 670 28.33 19.90 7.43
C LYS A 670 28.19 18.96 8.63
N ARG A 671 29.13 18.03 8.79
CA ARG A 671 29.19 17.11 9.94
C ARG A 671 30.39 17.45 10.82
N THR A 672 30.16 17.59 12.13
CA THR A 672 31.17 17.93 13.13
C THR A 672 31.06 16.97 14.32
N PHE A 673 32.17 16.34 14.68
CA PHE A 673 32.19 15.32 15.74
C PHE A 673 33.07 15.80 16.89
N HIS A 674 32.56 15.75 18.12
CA HIS A 674 33.27 16.17 19.32
C HIS A 674 33.59 14.99 20.25
N ASP A 675 34.72 15.05 20.94
CA ASP A 675 35.08 14.12 22.01
C ASP A 675 34.44 14.46 23.36
N VAL A 676 34.82 13.72 24.41
CA VAL A 676 34.38 13.90 25.80
C VAL A 676 34.75 15.26 26.41
N ASN A 677 35.75 15.95 25.85
CA ASN A 677 36.19 17.27 26.29
C ASN A 677 35.54 18.40 25.47
N GLY A 678 34.70 18.05 24.48
CA GLY A 678 34.13 18.99 23.53
C GLY A 678 35.09 19.47 22.45
N GLN A 679 36.24 18.80 22.26
CA GLN A 679 37.16 19.11 21.17
C GLN A 679 36.70 18.45 19.87
N ILE A 680 36.82 19.16 18.75
CA ILE A 680 36.49 18.63 17.43
C ILE A 680 37.54 17.58 17.04
N ILE A 681 37.08 16.34 16.83
CA ILE A 681 37.93 15.21 16.42
C ILE A 681 37.87 14.94 14.93
N ASP A 682 36.76 15.29 14.28
CA ASP A 682 36.57 15.12 12.85
C ASP A 682 35.52 16.13 12.35
N GLN A 683 35.69 16.58 11.12
CA GLN A 683 34.80 17.53 10.48
C GLN A 683 34.87 17.36 8.97
N ALA A 684 33.70 17.28 8.33
CA ALA A 684 33.59 17.18 6.87
C ALA A 684 32.41 17.98 6.34
N SER A 685 32.45 18.30 5.05
CA SER A 685 31.37 18.95 4.32
C SER A 685 31.15 18.25 2.99
N GLY A 686 29.90 18.03 2.62
CA GLY A 686 29.58 17.25 1.43
C GLY A 686 28.09 17.07 1.23
N TYR A 687 27.74 16.16 0.34
CA TYR A 687 26.36 15.82 0.02
C TYR A 687 26.06 14.41 0.52
N TRP A 688 25.00 14.28 1.29
CA TRP A 688 24.41 12.99 1.59
C TRP A 688 23.32 12.69 0.55
N ILE A 689 23.44 11.56 -0.13
CA ILE A 689 22.51 11.08 -1.14
C ILE A 689 21.84 9.83 -0.57
N ALA A 690 20.53 9.91 -0.32
CA ALA A 690 19.73 8.76 0.07
C ALA A 690 19.26 7.99 -1.18
N ASP A 691 19.59 6.70 -1.24
CA ASP A 691 19.26 5.88 -2.40
C ASP A 691 17.81 5.40 -2.33
N MET A 692 16.90 6.10 -3.01
CA MET A 692 15.45 5.86 -2.93
C MET A 692 14.96 4.62 -3.70
N ASP A 693 15.75 4.11 -4.65
CA ASP A 693 15.49 2.86 -5.37
C ASP A 693 16.79 2.16 -5.79
N ILE A 694 16.67 0.93 -6.30
CA ILE A 694 17.81 0.07 -6.66
C ILE A 694 18.74 0.64 -7.75
N ASN A 695 18.28 1.60 -8.56
CA ASN A 695 19.11 2.22 -9.61
C ASN A 695 19.84 3.48 -9.11
N SER A 696 19.57 3.93 -7.89
CA SER A 696 20.30 5.02 -7.25
C SER A 696 21.69 4.55 -6.74
N PRO A 697 22.69 5.43 -6.72
CA PRO A 697 22.71 6.77 -7.30
C PRO A 697 23.16 6.77 -8.79
N HIS A 698 23.63 5.63 -9.31
CA HIS A 698 24.42 5.56 -10.55
C HIS A 698 23.66 5.81 -11.86
N SER A 699 22.35 5.69 -11.82
CA SER A 699 21.43 6.06 -12.91
C SER A 699 21.68 7.46 -13.49
N VAL A 700 22.20 8.41 -12.70
CA VAL A 700 22.47 9.79 -13.15
C VAL A 700 23.94 10.07 -13.46
N ASP A 701 24.84 9.09 -13.34
CA ASP A 701 26.31 9.28 -13.48
C ASP A 701 26.76 9.88 -14.82
N ARG A 702 25.94 9.78 -15.87
CA ARG A 702 26.21 10.40 -17.19
C ARG A 702 25.84 11.89 -17.25
N TYR A 703 24.92 12.32 -16.39
CA TYR A 703 24.37 13.67 -16.34
C TYR A 703 25.01 14.50 -15.23
N VAL A 704 25.29 13.85 -14.09
CA VAL A 704 25.91 14.46 -12.90
C VAL A 704 27.21 13.69 -12.58
N PRO A 705 28.33 13.98 -13.27
CA PRO A 705 29.58 13.23 -13.12
C PRO A 705 30.14 13.21 -11.69
N GLU A 706 29.79 14.20 -10.88
CA GLU A 706 30.14 14.30 -9.46
C GLU A 706 29.66 13.09 -8.66
N VAL A 707 28.47 12.55 -8.98
CA VAL A 707 27.85 11.41 -8.29
C VAL A 707 28.70 10.13 -8.39
N ARG A 708 29.52 9.98 -9.44
CA ARG A 708 30.45 8.84 -9.59
C ARG A 708 31.47 8.74 -8.47
N LYS A 709 31.76 9.86 -7.79
CA LYS A 709 32.72 9.93 -6.68
C LYS A 709 32.06 9.63 -5.34
N ALA A 710 30.73 9.49 -5.30
CA ALA A 710 30.01 9.21 -4.07
C ALA A 710 30.37 7.81 -3.54
N LYS A 711 30.57 7.69 -2.22
CA LYS A 711 31.01 6.47 -1.55
C LYS A 711 29.95 6.00 -0.57
N LEU A 712 29.81 4.68 -0.42
CA LEU A 712 28.96 4.08 0.61
C LEU A 712 29.45 4.50 2.01
N VAL A 713 28.49 4.71 2.92
CA VAL A 713 28.73 5.24 4.29
C VAL A 713 28.87 4.15 5.37
N GLU A 714 29.14 2.91 4.99
CA GLU A 714 29.12 1.74 5.91
C GLU A 714 30.09 1.91 7.10
N GLU A 715 31.30 2.42 6.85
CA GLU A 715 32.30 2.65 7.90
C GLU A 715 31.84 3.77 8.87
N ASP A 716 31.23 4.83 8.33
CA ASP A 716 30.69 5.93 9.12
C ASP A 716 29.58 5.43 10.06
N CYS A 717 28.74 4.48 9.62
CA CYS A 717 27.68 3.88 10.44
C CYS A 717 28.20 3.10 11.66
N ILE A 718 29.40 2.53 11.58
CA ILE A 718 30.05 1.87 12.70
C ILE A 718 30.62 2.91 13.67
N LYS A 719 31.26 3.95 13.12
CA LYS A 719 32.02 4.94 13.87
C LYS A 719 31.13 5.98 14.57
N TYR A 720 30.05 6.40 13.92
CA TYR A 720 29.23 7.53 14.34
C TYR A 720 27.77 7.14 14.54
N LEU A 721 27.14 7.71 15.57
CA LEU A 721 25.72 7.57 15.84
C LEU A 721 24.93 8.03 14.59
N TYR A 722 24.04 7.16 14.10
CA TYR A 722 23.32 7.32 12.82
C TYR A 722 24.23 7.66 11.62
N CYS A 723 25.41 7.04 11.56
CA CYS A 723 26.41 7.26 10.52
C CYS A 723 26.92 8.71 10.40
N GLY A 724 26.59 9.59 11.36
CA GLY A 724 26.88 11.03 11.24
C GLY A 724 26.16 11.70 10.07
N LEU A 725 24.97 11.21 9.70
CA LEU A 725 24.17 11.70 8.56
C LEU A 725 22.88 12.37 9.03
N PRO A 726 22.34 13.34 8.26
CA PRO A 726 21.21 14.15 8.70
C PRO A 726 19.87 13.46 8.40
N TYR A 727 19.62 12.32 9.05
CA TYR A 727 18.32 11.66 9.03
C TYR A 727 17.23 12.58 9.60
N LEU A 728 16.16 12.83 8.83
CA LEU A 728 14.97 13.54 9.30
C LEU A 728 14.17 12.71 10.31
N VAL A 729 14.17 11.39 10.09
CA VAL A 729 13.53 10.36 10.90
C VAL A 729 14.42 9.11 10.96
N PRO A 730 14.27 8.25 12.00
CA PRO A 730 15.22 7.17 12.26
C PRO A 730 15.06 5.94 11.36
N VAL A 731 14.84 6.13 10.05
CA VAL A 731 14.53 5.06 9.07
C VAL A 731 15.74 4.24 8.61
N GLN A 732 16.67 3.95 9.51
CA GLN A 732 17.91 3.26 9.14
C GLN A 732 17.64 1.86 8.59
N ASN A 733 16.61 1.13 9.08
CA ASN A 733 16.31 -0.19 8.54
C ASN A 733 15.72 -0.14 7.11
N PHE A 734 15.12 0.99 6.72
CA PHE A 734 14.53 1.18 5.40
C PHE A 734 15.53 1.76 4.38
N ILE A 735 16.37 2.69 4.82
CA ILE A 735 17.31 3.43 3.96
C ILE A 735 18.74 3.32 4.54
N PHE A 736 19.23 2.09 4.74
CA PHE A 736 20.61 1.89 5.22
C PHE A 736 21.67 2.05 4.11
N LYS A 737 21.31 1.79 2.85
CA LYS A 737 22.22 1.95 1.72
C LYS A 737 22.14 3.39 1.21
N THR A 738 23.15 4.19 1.55
CA THR A 738 23.25 5.60 1.14
C THR A 738 24.69 5.98 0.82
N HIS A 739 24.86 7.14 0.17
CA HIS A 739 26.16 7.59 -0.30
C HIS A 739 26.53 8.98 0.25
N TRP A 740 27.83 9.17 0.49
CA TRP A 740 28.45 10.45 0.81
C TRP A 740 29.33 10.91 -0.36
N LEU A 741 29.17 12.18 -0.73
CA LEU A 741 29.95 12.84 -1.77
C LEU A 741 30.63 14.08 -1.15
N GLU A 742 31.96 14.12 -1.14
CA GLU A 742 32.71 15.28 -0.67
C GLU A 742 32.32 16.56 -1.45
N GLY A 743 32.21 17.68 -0.75
CA GLY A 743 31.68 18.92 -1.32
C GLY A 743 32.12 20.18 -0.58
N PRO A 744 31.73 21.36 -1.08
CA PRO A 744 32.10 22.63 -0.48
C PRO A 744 31.44 22.82 0.91
N PRO A 745 31.94 23.78 1.72
CA PRO A 745 31.28 24.21 2.95
C PRO A 745 29.84 24.65 2.72
N ILE A 746 28.96 24.37 3.69
CA ILE A 746 27.59 24.89 3.70
C ILE A 746 27.55 26.40 3.99
N ARG A 747 26.45 27.07 3.62
CA ARG A 747 26.18 28.48 3.93
C ARG A 747 24.89 28.58 4.74
N VAL A 748 25.01 28.63 6.07
CA VAL A 748 23.86 28.80 6.98
C VAL A 748 24.06 30.01 7.88
N LYS A 749 22.98 30.70 8.23
CA LYS A 749 23.07 31.95 9.02
C LYS A 749 23.49 31.70 10.45
N GLU A 750 22.89 30.68 11.07
CA GLU A 750 23.18 30.27 12.43
C GLU A 750 23.20 28.75 12.52
N THR A 751 24.10 28.21 13.32
CA THR A 751 24.14 26.79 13.63
C THR A 751 23.44 26.50 14.94
N SER A 752 22.87 25.31 15.05
CA SER A 752 22.26 24.83 16.28
C SER A 752 23.26 24.80 17.43
N LYS A 753 22.76 25.00 18.65
CA LYS A 753 23.57 25.03 19.87
C LYS A 753 23.01 24.05 20.89
N LEU A 754 23.87 23.14 21.36
CA LEU A 754 23.62 22.28 22.50
C LEU A 754 24.20 22.92 23.76
N LEU A 755 23.36 23.19 24.74
CA LEU A 755 23.79 23.68 26.05
C LEU A 755 23.47 22.64 27.12
N LEU A 756 24.49 22.09 27.76
CA LEU A 756 24.34 21.30 28.96
C LEU A 756 24.03 22.23 30.14
N THR A 757 22.76 22.28 30.57
CA THR A 757 22.33 23.24 31.60
C THR A 757 22.56 22.73 33.01
N SER A 758 22.45 21.42 33.26
CA SER A 758 22.73 20.85 34.57
C SER A 758 23.02 19.34 34.53
N ARG A 759 23.81 18.88 35.50
CA ARG A 759 24.01 17.48 35.86
C ARG A 759 23.77 17.30 37.35
N GLN A 760 22.94 16.33 37.72
CA GLN A 760 22.53 16.10 39.11
C GLN A 760 22.58 14.61 39.44
N LYS A 761 23.20 14.23 40.55
CA LYS A 761 23.15 12.84 41.04
C LYS A 761 21.74 12.53 41.55
N ILE A 762 21.19 11.40 41.11
CA ILE A 762 19.91 10.86 41.58
C ILE A 762 20.12 9.48 42.21
N SER A 763 19.12 8.96 42.92
CA SER A 763 19.27 7.79 43.81
C SER A 763 19.90 6.54 43.20
N ASN A 764 19.80 6.34 41.87
CA ASN A 764 20.42 5.22 41.15
C ASN A 764 21.07 5.64 39.81
N GLY A 765 21.61 6.86 39.73
CA GLY A 765 22.32 7.34 38.55
C GLY A 765 22.42 8.86 38.45
N GLU A 766 22.22 9.41 37.26
CA GLU A 766 22.43 10.84 36.97
C GLU A 766 21.29 11.41 36.12
N ARG A 767 20.87 12.64 36.45
CA ARG A 767 19.97 13.46 35.63
C ARG A 767 20.78 14.47 34.86
N VAL A 768 20.59 14.49 33.54
CA VAL A 768 21.24 15.41 32.61
C VAL A 768 20.19 16.29 31.95
N THR A 769 20.34 17.61 32.05
CA THR A 769 19.42 18.57 31.44
C THR A 769 20.11 19.32 30.33
N VAL A 770 19.44 19.44 29.18
CA VAL A 770 19.95 20.12 28.00
C VAL A 770 18.96 21.13 27.46
N SER A 771 19.50 22.17 26.83
CA SER A 771 18.77 23.17 26.04
C SER A 771 19.32 23.16 24.62
N ILE A 772 18.45 22.98 23.64
CA ILE A 772 18.80 22.93 22.22
C ILE A 772 18.08 24.07 21.49
N ASN A 773 18.84 24.89 20.77
CA ASN A 773 18.31 25.92 19.88
C ASN A 773 18.79 25.67 18.46
N GLY A 774 17.96 25.97 17.46
CA GLY A 774 18.25 25.72 16.05
C GLY A 774 17.05 26.00 15.13
N PRO A 775 17.07 25.49 13.89
CA PRO A 775 15.97 25.67 12.94
C PRO A 775 14.70 24.91 13.38
N CYS A 776 13.61 25.19 12.68
CA CYS A 776 12.27 24.64 12.91
C CYS A 776 12.15 23.12 12.77
N HIS A 777 13.08 22.47 12.09
CA HIS A 777 13.13 21.01 11.99
C HIS A 777 14.48 20.50 12.51
N MET A 778 14.44 19.73 13.60
CA MET A 778 15.63 19.14 14.22
C MET A 778 15.39 17.67 14.58
N GLY A 779 16.42 16.85 14.40
CA GLY A 779 16.51 15.50 14.94
C GLY A 779 17.48 15.47 16.12
N ILE A 780 17.11 14.85 17.23
CA ILE A 780 17.99 14.66 18.38
C ILE A 780 18.17 13.15 18.57
N MET A 781 19.40 12.70 18.44
CA MET A 781 19.79 11.31 18.52
C MET A 781 20.51 11.08 19.84
N ILE A 782 20.09 10.09 20.60
CA ILE A 782 20.67 9.79 21.91
C ILE A 782 20.97 8.30 21.95
N SER A 783 22.17 7.94 22.39
CA SER A 783 22.52 6.55 22.69
C SER A 783 23.24 6.47 24.02
N PRO A 784 22.66 5.83 25.06
CA PRO A 784 23.38 5.59 26.32
C PRO A 784 24.62 4.71 26.07
N THR A 785 25.69 4.92 26.84
CA THR A 785 26.88 4.05 26.80
C THR A 785 26.49 2.61 27.13
N LEU A 786 27.22 1.63 26.57
CA LEU A 786 26.95 0.21 26.79
C LEU A 786 26.84 -0.12 28.29
N GLY A 787 25.74 -0.77 28.69
CA GLY A 787 25.46 -1.12 30.08
C GLY A 787 24.69 -0.05 30.87
N LEU A 788 24.49 1.15 30.33
CA LEU A 788 23.65 2.19 30.89
C LEU A 788 22.24 2.14 30.29
N GLU A 789 21.26 2.60 31.07
CA GLU A 789 19.85 2.63 30.66
C GLU A 789 19.29 4.05 30.80
N LEU A 790 18.68 4.58 29.74
CA LEU A 790 17.84 5.77 29.82
C LEU A 790 16.48 5.37 30.41
N LYS A 791 16.26 5.70 31.68
CA LYS A 791 15.09 5.24 32.44
C LYS A 791 13.86 6.09 32.16
N SER A 792 14.03 7.41 32.13
CA SER A 792 12.97 8.40 31.92
C SER A 792 13.53 9.70 31.38
N TRP A 793 12.66 10.54 30.83
CA TRP A 793 12.96 11.91 30.43
C TRP A 793 11.76 12.84 30.71
N SER A 794 11.93 14.14 30.55
CA SER A 794 10.85 15.12 30.76
C SER A 794 10.04 15.44 29.49
N VAL A 795 10.24 14.72 28.39
CA VAL A 795 9.65 15.02 27.08
C VAL A 795 8.21 14.52 26.98
N VAL A 796 8.00 13.23 27.28
CA VAL A 796 6.70 12.55 27.32
C VAL A 796 6.64 11.73 28.61
N GLU A 797 5.46 11.62 29.22
CA GLU A 797 5.26 10.76 30.38
C GLU A 797 5.49 9.28 30.03
N GLY A 798 6.03 8.52 30.97
CA GLY A 798 6.33 7.09 30.79
C GLY A 798 7.75 6.80 30.30
N LYS A 799 7.96 5.56 29.85
CA LYS A 799 9.28 5.09 29.40
C LYS A 799 9.60 5.67 28.00
N PRO A 800 10.81 6.19 27.76
CA PRO A 800 11.24 6.60 26.42
C PRO A 800 11.15 5.44 25.43
N LEU A 801 10.57 5.70 24.26
CA LEU A 801 10.51 4.74 23.16
C LEU A 801 11.89 4.60 22.53
N ALA A 802 12.46 3.40 22.61
CA ALA A 802 13.72 3.09 21.94
C ALA A 802 13.49 3.01 20.43
N ALA A 803 14.42 3.61 19.67
CA ALA A 803 14.48 3.52 18.22
C ALA A 803 15.27 2.26 17.82
N ALA A 804 14.87 1.64 16.72
CA ALA A 804 15.61 0.58 16.04
C ALA A 804 16.46 1.17 14.90
N PRO A 805 17.51 0.47 14.44
CA PRO A 805 18.18 -0.65 15.08
C PRO A 805 19.06 -0.20 16.27
N LEU A 806 19.68 -1.16 16.95
CA LEU A 806 20.74 -0.88 17.94
C LEU A 806 21.98 -0.34 17.23
N TRP A 807 22.70 0.58 17.88
CA TRP A 807 24.00 1.05 17.41
C TRP A 807 25.11 0.48 18.29
N ASN A 808 26.01 -0.35 17.75
CA ASN A 808 27.07 -1.01 18.52
C ASN A 808 26.56 -1.74 19.80
N ASN A 809 25.42 -2.45 19.67
CA ASN A 809 24.69 -3.10 20.78
C ASN A 809 24.14 -2.13 21.85
N ARG A 810 24.07 -0.84 21.55
CA ARG A 810 23.50 0.20 22.43
C ARG A 810 22.12 0.59 21.92
N GLN A 811 21.22 0.87 22.86
CA GLN A 811 19.91 1.42 22.54
C GLN A 811 20.09 2.81 21.92
N THR A 812 19.22 3.15 20.97
CA THR A 812 19.13 4.49 20.42
C THR A 812 17.76 5.07 20.73
N TYR A 813 17.68 6.39 20.80
CA TYR A 813 16.47 7.15 20.97
C TYR A 813 16.50 8.32 20.00
N PHE A 814 15.37 8.60 19.37
CA PHE A 814 15.26 9.67 18.40
C PHE A 814 14.12 10.60 18.82
N ILE A 815 14.40 11.90 18.90
CA ILE A 815 13.40 12.95 19.04
C ILE A 815 13.35 13.72 17.72
N TYR A 816 12.19 13.74 17.07
CA TYR A 816 11.89 14.73 16.05
C TYR A 816 11.32 15.97 16.73
N TYR A 817 11.90 17.13 16.47
CA TYR A 817 11.45 18.41 17.02
C TYR A 817 11.07 19.38 15.90
N GLY A 818 9.79 19.76 15.89
CA GLY A 818 9.19 20.71 14.96
C GLY A 818 8.67 21.97 15.66
N TYR A 819 8.83 23.16 15.10
CA TYR A 819 8.07 24.33 15.59
C TYR A 819 7.60 25.26 14.48
N SER A 820 6.53 25.98 14.76
CA SER A 820 5.94 26.99 13.88
C SER A 820 6.04 28.39 14.47
N GLY A 821 6.37 29.39 13.64
CA GLY A 821 6.54 30.78 14.06
C GLY A 821 7.92 31.07 14.63
N ASP A 822 7.97 31.77 15.77
CA ASP A 822 9.23 32.19 16.40
C ASP A 822 10.02 31.01 16.95
N SER A 823 11.35 31.14 16.96
CA SER A 823 12.25 30.10 17.48
C SER A 823 11.97 29.82 18.96
N VAL A 824 11.80 28.53 19.26
CA VAL A 824 11.61 28.03 20.62
C VAL A 824 12.67 26.97 20.92
N ALA A 825 13.47 27.20 21.96
CA ALA A 825 14.45 26.22 22.41
C ALA A 825 13.76 24.97 23.01
N LEU A 826 14.27 23.79 22.64
CA LEU A 826 13.86 22.52 23.23
C LEU A 826 14.65 22.28 24.53
N ASN A 827 13.94 22.28 25.65
CA ASN A 827 14.50 22.04 26.98
C ASN A 827 13.97 20.72 27.53
N PHE A 828 14.85 19.80 27.91
CA PHE A 828 14.45 18.56 28.55
C PHE A 828 15.56 17.95 29.43
N SER A 829 15.13 17.12 30.38
CA SER A 829 16.02 16.34 31.25
C SER A 829 15.90 14.85 30.96
N MET A 830 17.01 14.12 31.12
CA MET A 830 17.14 12.67 30.93
C MET A 830 17.68 12.05 32.22
N ASP A 831 17.04 10.98 32.68
CA ASP A 831 17.43 10.21 33.86
C ASP A 831 18.09 8.90 33.43
N PHE A 832 19.40 8.80 33.66
CA PHE A 832 20.17 7.61 33.38
C PHE A 832 20.31 6.76 34.64
N LYS A 833 20.17 5.46 34.49
CA LYS A 833 20.55 4.47 35.49
C LYS A 833 22.01 4.11 35.27
N ILE A 834 22.85 4.37 36.28
CA ILE A 834 24.30 4.20 36.19
C ILE A 834 24.76 3.20 37.26
N PRO A 835 25.41 2.09 36.89
CA PRO A 835 26.02 1.16 37.83
C PRO A 835 27.13 1.85 38.65
N LEU A 836 27.27 1.50 39.93
CA LEU A 836 28.26 2.09 40.84
C LEU A 836 29.72 1.98 40.35
N GLN A 837 30.01 0.99 39.50
CA GLN A 837 31.34 0.69 38.97
C GLN A 837 31.62 1.39 37.64
N HIS A 838 30.67 2.13 37.08
CA HIS A 838 30.84 2.81 35.79
C HIS A 838 31.75 4.02 35.94
N SER A 839 32.79 4.10 35.09
CA SER A 839 33.63 5.27 34.92
C SER A 839 33.74 5.60 33.43
N GLY A 840 33.56 6.88 33.08
CA GLY A 840 33.57 7.34 31.68
C GLY A 840 32.25 7.97 31.24
N PRO A 841 32.05 8.16 29.92
CA PRO A 841 30.89 8.85 29.39
C PRO A 841 29.60 8.08 29.64
N ILE A 842 28.49 8.81 29.75
CA ILE A 842 27.15 8.32 29.97
C ILE A 842 26.35 8.18 28.66
N MET A 843 26.61 9.00 27.64
CA MET A 843 25.88 8.94 26.37
C MET A 843 26.64 9.57 25.20
N ASP A 844 26.27 9.14 24.00
CA ASP A 844 26.46 9.90 22.77
C ASP A 844 25.18 10.67 22.47
N ILE A 845 25.30 11.95 22.12
CA ILE A 845 24.18 12.78 21.69
C ILE A 845 24.53 13.47 20.37
N GLY A 846 23.60 13.45 19.42
CA GLY A 846 23.71 14.10 18.13
C GLY A 846 22.54 15.05 17.89
N ILE A 847 22.82 16.21 17.29
CA ILE A 847 21.83 17.15 16.80
C ILE A 847 21.93 17.20 15.29
N ILE A 848 20.81 16.93 14.65
CA ILE A 848 20.59 17.12 13.22
C ILE A 848 19.73 18.37 13.06
N SER A 849 20.14 19.26 12.18
CA SER A 849 19.41 20.50 11.87
C SER A 849 19.12 20.55 10.39
N HIS A 850 17.87 20.84 10.02
CA HIS A 850 17.44 20.94 8.63
C HIS A 850 17.06 22.38 8.30
N TYR A 851 17.86 23.02 7.46
CA TYR A 851 17.67 24.39 6.98
C TYR A 851 16.91 24.34 5.65
N GLN A 852 15.62 23.97 5.71
CA GLN A 852 14.80 23.78 4.52
C GLN A 852 14.38 25.10 3.84
N PHE A 853 14.50 26.23 4.55
CA PHE A 853 14.04 27.55 4.10
C PHE A 853 15.17 28.53 3.80
N GLU A 854 16.42 28.09 3.93
CA GLU A 854 17.57 28.91 3.60
C GLU A 854 17.95 28.77 2.12
N PRO A 855 18.51 29.83 1.49
CA PRO A 855 19.01 29.75 0.13
C PRO A 855 20.11 28.69 -0.01
N LEU A 856 20.08 27.93 -1.11
CA LEU A 856 21.14 26.97 -1.40
C LEU A 856 22.47 27.67 -1.70
N ALA A 857 23.56 26.97 -1.41
CA ALA A 857 24.87 27.36 -1.94
C ALA A 857 24.86 27.31 -3.49
N PRO A 858 25.48 28.27 -4.19
CA PRO A 858 25.52 28.30 -5.66
C PRO A 858 26.01 26.99 -6.29
N GLU A 859 27.04 26.39 -5.69
CA GLU A 859 27.64 25.13 -6.13
C GLU A 859 26.65 23.97 -6.00
N PHE A 860 25.81 23.99 -4.96
CA PHE A 860 24.75 23.00 -4.77
C PHE A 860 23.62 23.20 -5.78
N SER A 861 23.20 24.46 -6.01
CA SER A 861 22.19 24.78 -7.04
C SER A 861 22.64 24.29 -8.43
N GLU A 862 23.90 24.54 -8.81
CA GLU A 862 24.45 24.09 -10.08
C GLU A 862 24.44 22.56 -10.21
N MET A 863 24.74 21.83 -9.12
CA MET A 863 24.68 20.37 -9.13
C MET A 863 23.25 19.86 -9.32
N ILE A 864 22.27 20.46 -8.64
CA ILE A 864 20.85 20.09 -8.73
C ILE A 864 20.31 20.33 -10.16
N GLU A 865 20.72 21.42 -10.82
CA GLU A 865 20.30 21.75 -12.19
C GLU A 865 20.80 20.74 -13.25
N LYS A 866 21.87 19.98 -12.97
CA LYS A 866 22.39 18.93 -13.87
C LYS A 866 21.52 17.68 -13.91
N PHE A 867 20.61 17.50 -12.95
CA PHE A 867 19.76 16.32 -12.91
C PHE A 867 18.74 16.31 -14.06
N PRO A 868 18.54 15.15 -14.71
CA PRO A 868 17.67 15.06 -15.87
C PRO A 868 16.19 15.19 -15.50
N SER A 869 15.36 15.60 -16.46
CA SER A 869 13.93 15.90 -16.23
C SER A 869 13.09 14.72 -15.72
N TRP A 870 13.52 13.48 -15.96
CA TRP A 870 12.89 12.26 -15.44
C TRP A 870 13.22 11.96 -13.97
N THR A 871 13.86 12.91 -13.27
CA THR A 871 14.09 12.83 -11.82
C THR A 871 13.20 13.79 -11.04
N ALA A 872 12.95 13.42 -9.79
CA ALA A 872 12.35 14.25 -8.76
C ALA A 872 13.32 14.34 -7.59
N LEU A 873 13.74 15.56 -7.26
CA LEU A 873 14.68 15.80 -6.18
C LEU A 873 13.99 16.46 -5.00
N THR A 874 14.32 15.97 -3.82
CA THR A 874 14.08 16.66 -2.55
C THR A 874 15.42 17.03 -1.96
N TYR A 875 15.64 18.32 -1.69
CA TYR A 875 16.94 18.80 -1.26
C TYR A 875 16.84 19.96 -0.27
N TRP A 876 17.84 20.06 0.60
CA TRP A 876 18.01 21.14 1.57
C TRP A 876 19.45 21.14 2.13
N THR A 877 19.76 22.13 2.98
CA THR A 877 21.03 22.20 3.71
C THR A 877 20.85 21.69 5.14
N SER A 878 21.84 20.95 5.66
CA SER A 878 21.80 20.37 7.01
C SER A 878 23.13 20.50 7.76
N THR A 879 23.04 20.45 9.09
CA THR A 879 24.19 20.24 9.97
C THR A 879 23.97 19.00 10.81
N VAL A 880 25.05 18.26 11.05
CA VAL A 880 25.11 17.18 12.04
C VAL A 880 26.22 17.52 13.03
N GLU A 881 25.88 17.61 14.30
CA GLU A 881 26.86 17.83 15.37
C GLU A 881 26.68 16.77 16.45
N THR A 882 27.77 16.11 16.86
CA THR A 882 27.73 15.06 17.89
C THR A 882 28.66 15.36 19.05
N TRP A 883 28.29 14.92 20.25
CA TRP A 883 29.06 15.03 21.47
C TRP A 883 29.02 13.72 22.25
N ILE A 884 30.10 13.43 22.96
CA ILE A 884 30.18 12.34 23.93
C ILE A 884 30.16 12.99 25.31
N PHE A 885 29.16 12.67 26.13
CA PHE A 885 28.96 13.24 27.46
C PHE A 885 29.13 12.18 28.54
#